data_AF-A0A3D5ZNS6-F1
#
_entry.id   AF-A0A3D5ZNS6-F1
#
_cell.length_a   1.000
_cell.length_b   1.000
_cell.length_c   1.000
_cell.angle_alpha   90.00
_cell.angle_beta   90.00
_cell.angle_gamma   90.00
#
_symmetry.space_group_name_H-M   'P 1'
#
loop_
_entity.id
_entity.type
_entity.pdbx_description
1 polymer ?
#
loop_
_entity_poly.entity_id
_entity_poly.type
_entity_poly.pdbx_seq_one_letter_code
_entity_poly.pdbx_strand_id
1 'polypeptide(L)'
;MKEYNKKHLIIQLLVIIALAFCMASFSIITDNKSFSVQASELDKTEQLAQKTTSDDINYTVEQIINELFGDISIEDCEYLYNLDNSADYIYVEFKKEGYAVFLKDTMELLEYSMQGKINYPATSKVLKYYGGPRFYMYKENDKYIDVLSEEYLYINEESAKTYASEIRQTLLSNYMERDNLGTVKYDYSIFEKDLSKEKQIYIDEKSIGESPKLDEDNLIRLTKGLYIPNYRYFLLDPYHGYNSTTTCGAVATQLLLSYHNYYSDRRIIADKYLYGGSDFTAASPNLCNDPLDMDSFTLGTRGYYEDGSDEVDSYFKYVIDNVPGGATTSQLKNGLKKILTNRNNELGGNIDYTINSKTGGWFFGSLKVDSSGIVSELDSGRPVILLMQESLGGLNHYVVAYGYNSYTYPDSTDKYLGYITHFGWGSDYLNIWVNSAWCYSYVSLKINHTHAYRTVGAIPGTNRTEYKCKTCGHRTDAGINMLAGDRYVECVASIPQNGYRYKDFYMTFETAGNKLFQTFGSMDVVMLLYDAENKLLKKDDNSGYEENAMFNYTVEANKPYILRVRFYNDYRTGEVKVGITPASVVYSNYEEINTSNAYNAVFSFTTSLNTTCVLTYTPPKSGLYEFKTGYYGDTLIDTCLYVIDPYVTSKCYYSDDGAGDLQAKLSIDLIEGRTYFIVVSTYDIVSTKGNLGLSIFSS
;
A
#
# COMPACT_ATOMS: atom_id res chain seq x y z
N MET A 1 -60.18 21.43 -35.14
CA MET A 1 -60.00 19.98 -35.44
C MET A 1 -58.73 19.69 -36.27
N LYS A 2 -57.64 20.42 -36.05
CA LYS A 2 -56.28 20.15 -36.58
C LYS A 2 -55.27 20.89 -35.69
N GLU A 3 -55.12 20.45 -34.43
CA GLU A 3 -53.99 20.90 -33.58
C GLU A 3 -53.75 20.06 -32.31
N TYR A 4 -54.32 18.84 -32.23
CA TYR A 4 -54.17 17.99 -31.03
C TYR A 4 -53.37 16.70 -31.29
N ASN A 5 -52.70 16.57 -32.44
CA ASN A 5 -52.06 15.31 -32.87
C ASN A 5 -50.53 15.37 -33.06
N LYS A 6 -49.84 16.37 -32.48
CA LYS A 6 -48.36 16.43 -32.47
C LYS A 6 -47.71 16.04 -31.14
N LYS A 7 -48.45 16.00 -30.03
CA LYS A 7 -47.89 15.63 -28.71
C LYS A 7 -47.94 14.12 -28.41
N HIS A 8 -48.63 13.31 -29.20
CA HIS A 8 -48.65 11.84 -29.03
C HIS A 8 -47.68 11.06 -29.92
N LEU A 9 -47.08 11.69 -30.93
CA LEU A 9 -46.10 11.04 -31.82
C LEU A 9 -44.67 11.00 -31.22
N ILE A 10 -44.41 11.82 -30.19
CA ILE A 10 -43.08 11.88 -29.53
C ILE A 10 -42.97 10.87 -28.37
N ILE A 11 -44.09 10.39 -27.84
CA ILE A 11 -44.09 9.42 -26.72
C ILE A 11 -44.09 7.96 -27.22
N GLN A 12 -44.38 7.71 -28.50
CA GLN A 12 -44.32 6.36 -29.10
C GLN A 12 -42.99 6.03 -29.79
N LEU A 13 -42.04 6.97 -29.87
CA LEU A 13 -40.69 6.71 -30.41
C LEU A 13 -39.71 6.12 -29.37
N LEU A 14 -40.11 6.05 -28.09
CA LEU A 14 -39.27 5.60 -26.97
C LEU A 14 -39.40 4.10 -26.61
N VAL A 15 -40.17 3.30 -27.37
CA VAL A 15 -40.48 1.90 -26.96
C VAL A 15 -40.24 0.83 -28.05
N ILE A 16 -39.83 1.16 -29.28
CA ILE A 16 -39.62 0.13 -30.33
C ILE A 16 -38.30 0.38 -31.06
N ILE A 17 -37.37 -0.58 -30.89
CA ILE A 17 -36.14 -0.96 -31.63
C ILE A 17 -35.08 -1.34 -30.55
N ALA A 18 -35.41 -2.26 -29.66
CA ALA A 18 -34.89 -3.63 -29.75
C ALA A 18 -35.10 -4.33 -31.12
N LEU A 19 -34.05 -5.01 -31.58
CA LEU A 19 -33.93 -6.04 -32.64
C LEU A 19 -33.06 -5.70 -33.87
N ALA A 20 -31.92 -6.42 -33.91
CA ALA A 20 -31.37 -7.19 -35.04
C ALA A 20 -30.59 -6.52 -36.18
N PHE A 21 -29.27 -6.84 -36.20
CA PHE A 21 -28.53 -7.56 -37.24
C PHE A 21 -28.79 -7.25 -38.73
N CYS A 22 -27.74 -6.89 -39.48
CA CYS A 22 -27.08 -7.76 -40.48
C CYS A 22 -26.18 -7.01 -41.49
N MET A 23 -24.96 -7.55 -41.63
CA MET A 23 -24.23 -7.85 -42.87
C MET A 23 -23.61 -6.75 -43.78
N ALA A 24 -22.35 -7.07 -44.12
CA ALA A 24 -21.75 -7.07 -45.47
C ALA A 24 -20.79 -5.93 -45.89
N SER A 25 -19.49 -6.19 -45.67
CA SER A 25 -18.41 -6.36 -46.66
C SER A 25 -17.79 -5.19 -47.48
N PHE A 26 -16.43 -5.20 -47.46
CA PHE A 26 -15.45 -4.81 -48.52
C PHE A 26 -15.35 -3.31 -48.90
N SER A 27 -14.23 -2.67 -49.26
CA SER A 27 -12.79 -2.96 -49.33
C SER A 27 -12.05 -1.71 -49.87
N ILE A 28 -10.73 -1.63 -49.62
CA ILE A 28 -9.65 -1.09 -50.50
C ILE A 28 -9.07 0.35 -50.31
N ILE A 29 -7.81 0.36 -49.80
CA ILE A 29 -6.51 0.94 -50.25
C ILE A 29 -6.42 2.44 -50.68
N THR A 30 -5.57 3.26 -50.03
CA THR A 30 -4.18 3.68 -50.43
C THR A 30 -3.66 4.92 -49.69
N ASP A 31 -2.43 4.77 -49.17
CA ASP A 31 -1.25 5.65 -49.19
C ASP A 31 -1.22 7.05 -48.51
N ASN A 32 -0.60 7.05 -47.32
CA ASN A 32 0.64 7.75 -46.96
C ASN A 32 1.05 9.03 -47.72
N LYS A 33 1.27 10.11 -46.95
CA LYS A 33 2.56 10.83 -46.91
C LYS A 33 2.70 11.74 -45.69
N SER A 34 3.79 11.49 -44.96
CA SER A 34 4.33 12.25 -43.83
C SER A 34 4.89 13.62 -44.24
N PHE A 35 4.79 14.63 -43.37
CA PHE A 35 5.73 15.74 -43.32
C PHE A 35 5.94 16.21 -41.87
N SER A 36 7.19 16.26 -41.43
CA SER A 36 7.66 16.74 -40.14
C SER A 36 8.16 18.18 -40.27
N VAL A 37 7.89 19.05 -39.29
CA VAL A 37 8.68 20.26 -39.05
C VAL A 37 8.79 20.52 -37.53
N GLN A 38 10.00 20.88 -37.13
CA GLN A 38 10.52 21.09 -35.79
C GLN A 38 9.97 22.34 -35.08
N ALA A 39 9.97 22.27 -33.76
CA ALA A 39 9.70 23.34 -32.81
C ALA A 39 10.86 24.34 -32.69
N SER A 40 10.54 25.63 -32.48
CA SER A 40 11.40 26.56 -31.73
C SER A 40 10.62 27.76 -31.16
N GLU A 41 10.73 27.89 -29.83
CA GLU A 41 10.87 29.10 -29.01
C GLU A 41 9.65 30.00 -28.67
N LEU A 42 9.31 29.97 -27.37
CA LEU A 42 8.71 31.04 -26.58
C LEU A 42 9.68 32.25 -26.47
N ASP A 43 9.16 33.49 -26.49
CA ASP A 43 8.96 34.33 -25.28
C ASP A 43 8.63 35.80 -25.65
N LYS A 44 7.80 36.44 -24.78
CA LYS A 44 7.66 37.90 -24.51
C LYS A 44 6.61 38.79 -25.23
N THR A 45 5.52 39.00 -24.47
CA THR A 45 4.88 40.27 -24.02
C THR A 45 3.97 41.11 -24.94
N GLU A 46 2.76 41.32 -24.41
CA GLU A 46 1.88 42.50 -24.48
C GLU A 46 2.30 43.66 -25.41
N GLN A 47 1.60 43.81 -26.54
CA GLN A 47 0.92 45.05 -26.94
C GLN A 47 0.24 44.89 -28.30
N LEU A 48 -0.91 45.58 -28.43
CA LEU A 48 -1.64 45.92 -29.64
C LEU A 48 -2.44 44.82 -30.35
N ALA A 49 -3.73 44.83 -30.01
CA ALA A 49 -4.77 44.86 -31.03
C ALA A 49 -4.40 45.87 -32.14
N GLN A 50 -3.94 45.38 -33.30
CA GLN A 50 -4.47 45.70 -34.64
C GLN A 50 -3.50 45.28 -35.76
N LYS A 51 -4.05 44.46 -36.65
CA LYS A 51 -3.90 44.47 -38.13
C LYS A 51 -2.62 43.86 -38.73
N THR A 52 -2.77 42.63 -39.23
CA THR A 52 -2.16 42.19 -40.50
C THR A 52 -3.05 41.16 -41.20
N THR A 53 -3.07 41.30 -42.51
CA THR A 53 -4.04 40.84 -43.51
C THR A 53 -3.63 39.52 -44.18
N SER A 54 -4.59 38.62 -44.38
CA SER A 54 -4.78 37.92 -45.65
C SER A 54 -6.28 37.72 -45.87
N ASP A 55 -6.71 37.93 -47.11
CA ASP A 55 -8.10 38.05 -47.55
C ASP A 55 -8.95 36.81 -47.24
N ASP A 56 -9.85 36.94 -46.25
CA ASP A 56 -11.27 36.62 -46.32
C ASP A 56 -11.93 37.18 -45.03
N ILE A 57 -13.09 37.85 -45.19
CA ILE A 57 -13.88 38.65 -44.23
C ILE A 57 -13.50 38.46 -42.73
N ASN A 58 -12.70 39.38 -42.19
CA ASN A 58 -12.18 39.32 -40.82
C ASN A 58 -13.11 40.06 -39.84
N TYR A 59 -14.07 39.35 -39.24
CA TYR A 59 -14.94 39.92 -38.20
C TYR A 59 -14.17 40.08 -36.87
N THR A 60 -14.35 41.20 -36.15
CA THR A 60 -13.84 41.32 -34.76
C THR A 60 -14.67 40.48 -33.80
N VAL A 61 -14.10 40.06 -32.66
CA VAL A 61 -14.85 39.34 -31.59
C VAL A 61 -16.12 40.11 -31.22
N GLU A 62 -16.03 41.44 -31.08
CA GLU A 62 -17.19 42.31 -30.84
C GLU A 62 -18.24 42.24 -31.95
N GLN A 63 -17.83 42.20 -33.23
CA GLN A 63 -18.77 42.08 -34.36
C GLN A 63 -19.49 40.73 -34.36
N ILE A 64 -18.77 39.64 -34.06
CA ILE A 64 -19.33 38.29 -33.98
C ILE A 64 -20.28 38.16 -32.79
N ILE A 65 -19.90 38.70 -31.64
CA ILE A 65 -20.76 38.74 -30.44
C ILE A 65 -22.04 39.53 -30.72
N ASN A 66 -21.92 40.70 -31.34
CA ASN A 66 -23.08 41.52 -31.69
C ASN A 66 -24.01 40.84 -32.71
N GLU A 67 -23.44 40.11 -33.67
CA GLU A 67 -24.20 39.33 -34.65
C GLU A 67 -24.94 38.17 -33.98
N LEU A 68 -24.27 37.44 -33.07
CA LEU A 68 -24.82 36.22 -32.47
C LEU A 68 -25.81 36.48 -31.35
N PHE A 69 -25.53 37.48 -30.52
CA PHE A 69 -26.24 37.68 -29.26
C PHE A 69 -26.92 39.06 -29.16
N GLY A 70 -26.83 39.90 -30.20
CA GLY A 70 -27.37 41.26 -30.20
C GLY A 70 -26.50 42.23 -29.40
N ASP A 71 -27.10 43.30 -28.86
CA ASP A 71 -26.39 44.40 -28.18
C ASP A 71 -25.85 43.98 -26.78
N ILE A 72 -24.82 43.14 -26.78
CA ILE A 72 -24.11 42.65 -25.58
C ILE A 72 -22.75 43.31 -25.49
N SER A 73 -22.46 43.90 -24.32
CA SER A 73 -21.14 44.45 -24.03
C SER A 73 -20.21 43.40 -23.43
N ILE A 74 -18.97 43.36 -23.92
CA ILE A 74 -17.88 42.50 -23.42
C ILE A 74 -17.26 43.14 -22.16
N GLU A 75 -17.09 42.36 -21.10
CA GLU A 75 -16.36 42.73 -19.88
C GLU A 75 -14.88 42.37 -20.01
N ASP A 76 -14.58 41.13 -20.40
CA ASP A 76 -13.22 40.62 -20.54
C ASP A 76 -13.10 39.66 -21.74
N CYS A 77 -11.89 39.53 -22.28
CA CYS A 77 -11.57 38.64 -23.40
C CYS A 77 -10.15 38.10 -23.24
N GLU A 78 -10.01 36.79 -23.14
CA GLU A 78 -8.72 36.12 -22.92
C GLU A 78 -8.60 34.79 -23.68
N TYR A 79 -7.40 34.23 -23.73
CA TYR A 79 -7.19 32.90 -24.29
C TYR A 79 -7.40 31.81 -23.25
N LEU A 80 -8.05 30.70 -23.66
CA LEU A 80 -7.98 29.43 -22.94
C LEU A 80 -7.07 28.46 -23.69
N TYR A 81 -6.40 27.61 -22.93
CA TYR A 81 -5.35 26.71 -23.39
C TYR A 81 -5.84 25.26 -23.52
N ASN A 82 -5.28 24.53 -24.46
CA ASN A 82 -5.44 23.08 -24.58
C ASN A 82 -4.38 22.35 -23.73
N LEU A 83 -4.49 21.02 -23.57
CA LEU A 83 -3.63 20.23 -22.67
C LEU A 83 -2.15 20.27 -23.06
N ASP A 84 -1.81 20.56 -24.32
CA ASP A 84 -0.43 20.74 -24.81
C ASP A 84 0.11 22.18 -24.65
N ASN A 85 -0.63 23.03 -23.95
CA ASN A 85 -0.38 24.47 -23.76
C ASN A 85 -0.52 25.32 -25.03
N SER A 86 -1.18 24.84 -26.08
CA SER A 86 -1.57 25.72 -27.19
C SER A 86 -2.77 26.59 -26.80
N ALA A 87 -2.73 27.87 -27.18
CA ALA A 87 -3.84 28.81 -26.98
C ALA A 87 -4.85 28.64 -28.11
N ASP A 88 -5.70 27.62 -28.00
CA ASP A 88 -6.64 27.19 -29.05
C ASP A 88 -7.99 27.91 -28.97
N TYR A 89 -8.33 28.50 -27.83
CA TYR A 89 -9.69 29.01 -27.57
C TYR A 89 -9.68 30.46 -27.10
N ILE A 90 -10.78 31.17 -27.37
CA ILE A 90 -11.04 32.54 -26.92
C ILE A 90 -12.23 32.50 -25.96
N TYR A 91 -12.05 32.98 -24.73
CA TYR A 91 -13.11 33.17 -23.75
C TYR A 91 -13.51 34.64 -23.71
N VAL A 92 -14.81 34.90 -23.74
CA VAL A 92 -15.42 36.23 -23.71
C VAL A 92 -16.42 36.28 -22.55
N GLU A 93 -16.18 37.15 -21.56
CA GLU A 93 -17.10 37.40 -20.44
C GLU A 93 -18.00 38.59 -20.76
N PHE A 94 -19.29 38.52 -20.43
CA PHE A 94 -20.26 39.59 -20.71
C PHE A 94 -20.48 40.49 -19.49
N LYS A 95 -20.69 41.81 -19.71
CA LYS A 95 -20.91 42.81 -18.63
C LYS A 95 -22.15 42.57 -17.77
N LYS A 96 -23.16 41.87 -18.30
CA LYS A 96 -24.46 41.62 -17.64
C LYS A 96 -24.61 40.16 -17.19
N GLU A 97 -23.49 39.51 -16.88
CA GLU A 97 -23.35 38.07 -16.63
C GLU A 97 -23.46 37.22 -17.91
N GLY A 98 -22.82 36.04 -17.90
CA GLY A 98 -22.70 35.15 -19.06
C GLY A 98 -21.30 35.15 -19.67
N TYR A 99 -21.05 34.18 -20.53
CA TYR A 99 -19.81 34.03 -21.29
C TYR A 99 -20.03 33.32 -22.62
N ALA A 100 -19.02 33.39 -23.49
CA ALA A 100 -18.91 32.57 -24.69
C ALA A 100 -17.47 32.09 -24.89
N VAL A 101 -17.31 30.87 -25.41
CA VAL A 101 -16.03 30.27 -25.80
C VAL A 101 -16.04 30.04 -27.31
N PHE A 102 -15.00 30.50 -27.97
CA PHE A 102 -14.80 30.37 -29.42
C PHE A 102 -13.55 29.57 -29.73
N LEU A 103 -13.56 28.87 -30.86
CA LEU A 103 -12.34 28.39 -31.48
C LEU A 103 -11.57 29.59 -32.03
N LYS A 104 -10.30 29.73 -31.66
CA LYS A 104 -9.49 30.91 -32.01
C LYS A 104 -9.33 31.10 -33.51
N ASP A 105 -9.09 30.02 -34.24
CA ASP A 105 -8.71 30.10 -35.65
C ASP A 105 -9.91 30.33 -36.59
N THR A 106 -11.09 29.84 -36.23
CA THR A 106 -12.30 29.92 -37.08
C THR A 106 -13.38 30.85 -36.52
N MET A 107 -13.22 31.31 -35.27
CA MET A 107 -14.23 32.06 -34.52
C MET A 107 -15.58 31.33 -34.38
N GLU A 108 -15.57 30.01 -34.50
CA GLU A 108 -16.78 29.22 -34.26
C GLU A 108 -17.13 29.19 -32.78
N LEU A 109 -18.40 29.46 -32.48
CA LEU A 109 -18.91 29.38 -31.13
C LEU A 109 -18.96 27.91 -30.67
N LEU A 110 -18.20 27.58 -29.63
CA LEU A 110 -18.11 26.24 -29.05
C LEU A 110 -19.04 26.07 -27.85
N GLU A 111 -19.16 27.10 -27.03
CA GLU A 111 -19.96 27.09 -25.81
C GLU A 111 -20.41 28.51 -25.49
N TYR A 112 -21.60 28.67 -24.92
CA TYR A 112 -21.99 29.92 -24.28
C TYR A 112 -22.97 29.70 -23.14
N SER A 113 -23.01 30.67 -22.22
CA SER A 113 -24.05 30.82 -21.23
C SER A 113 -24.46 32.28 -21.15
N MET A 114 -25.76 32.55 -21.05
CA MET A 114 -26.28 33.92 -20.84
C MET A 114 -26.28 34.33 -19.36
N GLN A 115 -25.80 33.45 -18.46
CA GLN A 115 -25.78 33.67 -17.01
C GLN A 115 -24.50 33.09 -16.39
N GLY A 116 -24.02 33.72 -15.32
CA GLY A 116 -22.84 33.27 -14.59
C GLY A 116 -21.53 33.39 -15.37
N LYS A 117 -20.45 32.82 -14.82
CA LYS A 117 -19.12 32.77 -15.43
C LYS A 117 -18.34 31.55 -14.97
N ILE A 118 -17.26 31.21 -15.70
CA ILE A 118 -16.36 30.14 -15.30
C ILE A 118 -15.42 30.67 -14.20
N ASN A 119 -15.53 30.11 -12.99
CA ASN A 119 -14.80 30.60 -11.81
C ASN A 119 -13.38 30.03 -11.71
N TYR A 120 -12.51 30.34 -12.68
CA TYR A 120 -11.09 29.99 -12.56
C TYR A 120 -10.47 30.62 -11.29
N PRO A 121 -9.46 29.97 -10.66
CA PRO A 121 -8.79 30.51 -9.49
C PRO A 121 -8.26 31.94 -9.73
N ALA A 122 -8.52 32.85 -8.79
CA ALA A 122 -8.26 34.29 -8.92
C ALA A 122 -6.76 34.71 -8.97
N THR A 123 -5.84 33.76 -9.12
CA THR A 123 -4.40 34.01 -9.16
C THR A 123 -3.95 34.32 -10.58
N SER A 124 -3.40 35.53 -10.80
CA SER A 124 -2.97 36.09 -12.09
C SER A 124 -1.81 35.37 -12.81
N LYS A 125 -1.44 34.16 -12.37
CA LYS A 125 -0.30 33.39 -12.90
C LYS A 125 -0.63 31.98 -13.37
N VAL A 126 -1.89 31.58 -13.34
CA VAL A 126 -2.26 30.20 -13.69
C VAL A 126 -2.91 30.20 -15.07
N LEU A 127 -2.35 29.40 -15.98
CA LEU A 127 -2.95 29.17 -17.30
C LEU A 127 -4.33 28.52 -17.13
N LYS A 128 -5.31 29.06 -17.84
CA LYS A 128 -6.69 28.57 -17.85
C LYS A 128 -6.85 27.61 -19.01
N TYR A 129 -7.18 26.37 -18.71
CA TYR A 129 -7.33 25.33 -19.70
C TYR A 129 -8.82 25.05 -19.96
N TYR A 130 -9.13 24.69 -21.21
CA TYR A 130 -10.47 24.34 -21.66
C TYR A 130 -10.45 22.96 -22.30
N GLY A 131 -11.18 22.02 -21.69
CA GLY A 131 -11.36 20.67 -22.18
C GLY A 131 -12.68 20.44 -22.91
N GLY A 132 -13.54 21.47 -22.97
CA GLY A 132 -14.94 21.38 -23.40
C GLY A 132 -15.91 21.86 -22.31
N PRO A 133 -17.22 21.93 -22.61
CA PRO A 133 -18.24 22.27 -21.64
C PRO A 133 -18.18 21.37 -20.41
N ARG A 134 -18.20 21.97 -19.23
CA ARG A 134 -18.02 21.34 -17.91
C ARG A 134 -16.60 20.88 -17.55
N PHE A 135 -15.61 21.16 -18.41
CA PHE A 135 -14.20 20.79 -18.19
C PHE A 135 -13.32 22.04 -18.26
N TYR A 136 -13.25 22.76 -17.14
CA TYR A 136 -12.50 24.00 -17.03
C TYR A 136 -11.36 23.73 -16.06
N MET A 137 -10.12 23.81 -16.50
CA MET A 137 -9.00 23.30 -15.72
C MET A 137 -7.94 24.36 -15.48
N TYR A 138 -7.15 24.13 -14.44
CA TYR A 138 -5.93 24.86 -14.21
C TYR A 138 -4.81 23.88 -13.83
N LYS A 139 -3.57 24.21 -14.18
CA LYS A 139 -2.44 23.30 -13.93
C LYS A 139 -1.75 23.67 -12.61
N GLU A 140 -1.55 22.68 -11.75
CA GLU A 140 -0.76 22.79 -10.51
C GLU A 140 0.27 21.65 -10.49
N ASN A 141 1.55 21.98 -10.63
CA ASN A 141 2.63 21.00 -10.83
C ASN A 141 2.35 20.10 -12.06
N ASP A 142 2.37 18.77 -11.90
CA ASP A 142 2.20 17.78 -12.98
C ASP A 142 0.75 17.28 -13.13
N LYS A 143 -0.24 18.01 -12.60
CA LYS A 143 -1.66 17.65 -12.68
C LYS A 143 -2.52 18.83 -13.15
N TYR A 144 -3.55 18.52 -13.92
CA TYR A 144 -4.63 19.45 -14.26
C TYR A 144 -5.74 19.26 -13.24
N ILE A 145 -6.27 20.35 -12.68
CA ILE A 145 -7.35 20.32 -11.70
C ILE A 145 -8.58 20.94 -12.33
N ASP A 146 -9.69 20.21 -12.33
CA ASP A 146 -10.98 20.73 -12.80
C ASP A 146 -11.58 21.68 -11.77
N VAL A 147 -12.05 22.83 -12.25
CA VAL A 147 -12.53 23.96 -11.46
C VAL A 147 -13.87 23.66 -10.80
N LEU A 148 -14.69 22.77 -11.36
CA LEU A 148 -16.03 22.48 -10.84
C LEU A 148 -16.03 21.31 -9.87
N SER A 149 -15.32 20.23 -10.21
CA SER A 149 -15.31 18.98 -9.46
C SER A 149 -14.17 18.87 -8.45
N GLU A 150 -13.13 19.71 -8.59
CA GLU A 150 -11.85 19.60 -7.88
C GLU A 150 -11.10 18.28 -8.14
N GLU A 151 -11.53 17.50 -9.14
CA GLU A 151 -10.84 16.30 -9.59
C GLU A 151 -9.57 16.65 -10.36
N TYR A 152 -8.59 15.74 -10.35
CA TYR A 152 -7.29 15.96 -10.98
C TYR A 152 -6.99 14.92 -12.06
N LEU A 153 -6.44 15.39 -13.18
CA LEU A 153 -5.97 14.61 -14.31
C LEU A 153 -4.44 14.56 -14.31
N TYR A 154 -3.91 13.34 -14.27
CA TYR A 154 -2.51 13.06 -14.58
C TYR A 154 -2.40 12.61 -16.03
N ILE A 155 -1.67 13.36 -16.83
CA ILE A 155 -1.39 13.04 -18.23
C ILE A 155 0.07 13.40 -18.53
N ASN A 156 0.78 12.51 -19.21
CA ASN A 156 2.13 12.81 -19.66
C ASN A 156 2.09 13.78 -20.86
N GLU A 157 3.22 14.42 -21.17
CA GLU A 157 3.30 15.44 -22.21
C GLU A 157 2.98 14.92 -23.62
N GLU A 158 3.35 13.68 -23.93
CA GLU A 158 3.11 13.06 -25.24
C GLU A 158 1.61 12.79 -25.45
N SER A 159 0.94 12.18 -24.47
CA SER A 159 -0.51 11.97 -24.50
C SER A 159 -1.30 13.28 -24.56
N ALA A 160 -0.82 14.34 -23.90
CA ALA A 160 -1.42 15.67 -23.97
C ALA A 160 -1.33 16.30 -25.37
N LYS A 161 -0.17 16.17 -26.02
CA LYS A 161 0.06 16.61 -27.41
C LYS A 161 -0.81 15.87 -28.41
N THR A 162 -0.91 14.55 -28.27
CA THR A 162 -1.75 13.72 -29.15
C THR A 162 -3.21 14.15 -29.05
N TYR A 163 -3.74 14.30 -27.84
CA TYR A 163 -5.11 14.76 -27.63
C TYR A 163 -5.39 16.12 -28.25
N ALA A 164 -4.56 17.12 -27.93
CA ALA A 164 -4.75 18.46 -28.43
C ALA A 164 -4.72 18.50 -29.97
N SER A 165 -3.85 17.70 -30.58
CA SER A 165 -3.79 17.53 -32.03
C SER A 165 -5.07 16.90 -32.60
N GLU A 166 -5.61 15.85 -31.98
CA GLU A 166 -6.84 15.18 -32.44
C GLU A 166 -8.07 16.10 -32.36
N ILE A 167 -8.19 16.88 -31.29
CA ILE A 167 -9.24 17.88 -31.14
C ILE A 167 -9.14 18.94 -32.23
N ARG A 168 -7.94 19.48 -32.47
CA ARG A 168 -7.70 20.46 -33.55
C ARG A 168 -8.09 19.89 -34.92
N GLN A 169 -7.69 18.65 -35.22
CA GLN A 169 -8.04 18.00 -36.49
C GLN A 169 -9.55 17.75 -36.66
N THR A 170 -10.22 17.36 -35.57
CA THR A 170 -11.66 17.13 -35.58
C THR A 170 -12.43 18.42 -35.82
N LEU A 171 -12.09 19.48 -35.09
CA LEU A 171 -12.72 20.79 -35.25
C LEU A 171 -12.48 21.36 -36.67
N LEU A 172 -11.26 21.24 -37.18
CA LEU A 172 -10.93 21.67 -38.54
C LEU A 172 -11.69 20.89 -39.61
N SER A 173 -11.81 19.57 -39.46
CA SER A 173 -12.55 18.72 -40.40
C SER A 173 -14.03 19.08 -40.43
N ASN A 174 -14.65 19.28 -39.26
CA ASN A 174 -16.03 19.71 -39.14
C ASN A 174 -16.25 21.09 -39.78
N TYR A 175 -15.33 22.03 -39.54
CA TYR A 175 -15.35 23.34 -40.18
C TYR A 175 -15.34 23.24 -41.71
N MET A 176 -14.39 22.47 -42.27
CA MET A 176 -14.28 22.28 -43.71
C MET A 176 -15.52 21.60 -44.33
N GLU A 177 -16.15 20.67 -43.62
CA GLU A 177 -17.40 20.05 -44.08
C GLU A 177 -18.55 21.07 -44.13
N ARG A 178 -18.65 21.95 -43.13
CA ARG A 178 -19.66 23.01 -43.06
C ARG A 178 -19.45 24.10 -44.10
N ASP A 179 -18.21 24.54 -44.29
CA ASP A 179 -17.83 25.58 -45.26
C ASP A 179 -18.22 25.15 -46.68
N ASN A 180 -17.98 23.88 -47.01
CA ASN A 180 -18.39 23.28 -48.29
C ASN A 180 -19.93 23.21 -48.50
N LEU A 181 -20.74 23.31 -47.44
CA LEU A 181 -22.20 23.24 -47.49
C LEU A 181 -22.89 24.62 -47.44
N GLY A 182 -22.14 25.72 -47.27
CA GLY A 182 -22.68 27.09 -47.27
C GLY A 182 -23.63 27.38 -46.09
N THR A 183 -23.51 26.65 -44.99
CA THR A 183 -24.37 26.74 -43.80
C THR A 183 -23.59 27.21 -42.58
N VAL A 184 -24.17 28.15 -41.82
CA VAL A 184 -23.67 28.69 -40.54
C VAL A 184 -24.87 28.69 -39.58
N LYS A 185 -24.86 28.32 -38.29
CA LYS A 185 -23.84 28.22 -37.21
C LYS A 185 -24.34 27.16 -36.19
N TYR A 186 -23.47 26.75 -35.26
CA TYR A 186 -23.64 25.86 -34.08
C TYR A 186 -23.30 24.38 -34.30
N ASP A 187 -22.17 23.97 -33.71
CA ASP A 187 -21.75 22.57 -33.64
C ASP A 187 -21.94 22.04 -32.20
N TYR A 188 -22.98 21.25 -31.99
CA TYR A 188 -23.12 20.41 -30.79
C TYR A 188 -22.67 18.96 -31.04
N SER A 189 -22.09 18.63 -32.21
CA SER A 189 -21.76 17.26 -32.64
C SER A 189 -20.59 16.61 -31.91
N ILE A 190 -19.80 17.39 -31.16
CA ILE A 190 -18.90 16.83 -30.14
C ILE A 190 -19.72 16.05 -29.08
N PHE A 191 -21.01 16.37 -28.91
CA PHE A 191 -21.91 15.78 -27.91
C PHE A 191 -23.16 15.09 -28.50
N GLU A 192 -23.55 15.34 -29.76
CA GLU A 192 -24.55 14.55 -30.49
C GLU A 192 -23.98 13.27 -31.13
N LYS A 193 -22.73 12.92 -30.82
CA LYS A 193 -22.28 11.53 -30.93
C LYS A 193 -22.89 10.69 -29.81
N ASP A 194 -24.22 10.58 -29.84
CA ASP A 194 -24.96 9.48 -29.26
C ASP A 194 -24.44 8.18 -29.91
N LEU A 195 -23.70 7.39 -29.13
CA LEU A 195 -23.94 5.97 -28.86
C LEU A 195 -24.15 4.98 -30.03
N SER A 196 -23.94 5.37 -31.29
CA SER A 196 -24.37 4.58 -32.46
C SER A 196 -23.35 4.50 -33.62
N LYS A 197 -22.20 5.16 -33.51
CA LYS A 197 -21.08 4.97 -34.46
C LYS A 197 -19.75 5.03 -33.72
N GLU A 198 -19.33 3.88 -33.22
CA GLU A 198 -17.91 3.58 -33.01
C GLU A 198 -17.18 3.80 -34.34
N LYS A 199 -16.50 4.94 -34.44
CA LYS A 199 -15.28 5.02 -35.24
C LYS A 199 -14.19 4.77 -34.22
N GLN A 200 -13.76 3.52 -34.10
CA GLN A 200 -12.50 3.15 -33.45
C GLN A 200 -11.42 4.06 -34.04
N ILE A 201 -10.99 5.06 -33.28
CA ILE A 201 -9.69 5.69 -33.50
C ILE A 201 -8.72 4.72 -32.85
N TYR A 202 -8.16 3.83 -33.67
CA TYR A 202 -6.93 3.14 -33.32
C TYR A 202 -5.85 4.22 -33.20
N ILE A 203 -5.59 4.67 -31.97
CA ILE A 203 -4.24 5.09 -31.62
C ILE A 203 -3.46 3.78 -31.63
N ASP A 204 -2.51 3.66 -32.55
CA ASP A 204 -1.60 2.53 -32.63
C ASP A 204 -0.59 2.62 -31.46
N GLU A 205 -1.10 2.58 -30.23
CA GLU A 205 -0.36 2.15 -29.06
C GLU A 205 -0.23 0.64 -29.18
N LYS A 206 0.83 0.22 -29.87
CA LYS A 206 1.48 -1.08 -29.76
C LYS A 206 0.70 -2.08 -28.89
N SER A 207 -0.24 -2.77 -29.54
CA SER A 207 -1.16 -3.77 -29.01
C SER A 207 -0.70 -4.45 -27.71
N ILE A 208 -1.26 -4.05 -26.57
CA ILE A 208 -1.65 -5.02 -25.55
C ILE A 208 -3.12 -5.26 -25.86
N GLY A 209 -3.52 -6.50 -26.18
CA GLY A 209 -4.90 -6.79 -26.59
C GLY A 209 -5.94 -6.21 -25.61
N GLU A 210 -7.17 -5.97 -26.09
CA GLU A 210 -8.30 -5.62 -25.22
C GLU A 210 -8.24 -6.49 -23.96
N SER A 211 -8.16 -5.86 -22.79
CA SER A 211 -8.00 -6.61 -21.55
C SER A 211 -9.23 -7.53 -21.38
N PRO A 212 -9.03 -8.83 -21.09
CA PRO A 212 -10.15 -9.77 -20.97
C PRO A 212 -11.20 -9.24 -19.99
N LYS A 213 -12.48 -9.43 -20.29
CA LYS A 213 -13.56 -9.07 -19.36
C LYS A 213 -13.61 -10.04 -18.18
N LEU A 214 -14.08 -9.57 -17.03
CA LEU A 214 -14.37 -10.38 -15.86
C LEU A 214 -15.44 -11.41 -16.21
N ASP A 215 -15.15 -12.67 -15.92
CA ASP A 215 -16.12 -13.76 -15.96
C ASP A 215 -16.55 -14.04 -14.52
N GLU A 216 -17.74 -13.57 -14.13
CA GLU A 216 -18.29 -13.74 -12.78
C GLU A 216 -18.61 -15.20 -12.45
N ASP A 217 -18.88 -16.03 -13.47
CA ASP A 217 -19.15 -17.46 -13.31
C ASP A 217 -17.85 -18.25 -13.12
N ASN A 218 -16.72 -17.76 -13.66
CA ASN A 218 -15.42 -18.42 -13.63
C ASN A 218 -14.30 -17.54 -13.04
N LEU A 219 -14.52 -17.03 -11.83
CA LEU A 219 -13.52 -16.23 -11.10
C LEU A 219 -12.18 -16.98 -10.95
N ILE A 220 -11.09 -16.30 -11.33
CA ILE A 220 -9.74 -16.87 -11.26
C ILE A 220 -9.27 -16.87 -9.81
N ARG A 221 -8.84 -18.04 -9.32
CA ARG A 221 -8.25 -18.18 -7.98
C ARG A 221 -6.80 -18.59 -8.07
N LEU A 222 -5.92 -17.79 -7.47
CA LEU A 222 -4.50 -18.11 -7.42
C LEU A 222 -4.12 -18.53 -6.00
N THR A 223 -3.50 -19.71 -5.90
CA THR A 223 -2.93 -20.22 -4.65
C THR A 223 -1.44 -19.90 -4.52
N LYS A 224 -0.86 -19.27 -5.54
CA LYS A 224 0.54 -18.81 -5.60
C LYS A 224 0.55 -17.32 -5.94
N GLY A 225 1.51 -16.59 -5.39
CA GLY A 225 1.67 -15.15 -5.62
C GLY A 225 2.55 -14.52 -4.55
N LEU A 226 2.80 -13.22 -4.70
CA LEU A 226 3.40 -12.41 -3.65
C LEU A 226 2.27 -11.88 -2.77
N TYR A 227 2.38 -12.13 -1.47
CA TYR A 227 1.39 -11.75 -0.47
C TYR A 227 2.02 -10.80 0.54
N ILE A 228 1.22 -9.87 1.06
CA ILE A 228 1.64 -9.09 2.22
C ILE A 228 1.90 -10.03 3.41
N PRO A 229 2.74 -9.66 4.40
CA PRO A 229 3.04 -10.53 5.54
C PRO A 229 1.78 -11.08 6.22
N ASN A 230 0.79 -10.23 6.49
CA ASN A 230 -0.40 -10.60 7.27
C ASN A 230 -1.61 -11.02 6.41
N TYR A 231 -1.39 -11.53 5.19
CA TYR A 231 -2.48 -11.82 4.23
C TYR A 231 -3.54 -12.83 4.74
N ARG A 232 -3.17 -13.74 5.65
CA ARG A 232 -4.09 -14.75 6.19
C ARG A 232 -5.26 -14.15 6.97
N TYR A 233 -5.12 -12.91 7.44
CA TYR A 233 -6.25 -12.13 7.95
C TYR A 233 -7.46 -12.21 7.01
N PHE A 234 -7.22 -11.97 5.72
CA PHE A 234 -8.27 -11.98 4.70
C PHE A 234 -8.73 -13.39 4.34
N LEU A 235 -7.93 -14.44 4.60
CA LEU A 235 -8.32 -15.82 4.31
C LEU A 235 -9.21 -16.45 5.38
N LEU A 236 -9.26 -15.84 6.56
CA LEU A 236 -10.11 -16.28 7.67
C LEU A 236 -11.51 -15.67 7.62
N ASP A 237 -11.82 -14.90 6.57
CA ASP A 237 -13.10 -14.22 6.36
C ASP A 237 -13.60 -13.51 7.64
N PRO A 238 -12.88 -12.48 8.12
CA PRO A 238 -13.24 -11.77 9.34
C PRO A 238 -14.68 -11.29 9.28
N TYR A 239 -15.41 -11.42 10.38
CA TYR A 239 -16.82 -11.05 10.43
C TYR A 239 -16.99 -9.57 10.06
N HIS A 240 -17.75 -9.33 9.00
CA HIS A 240 -18.02 -8.02 8.41
C HIS A 240 -19.51 -7.91 8.06
N GLY A 241 -19.95 -6.70 7.71
CA GLY A 241 -21.32 -6.49 7.26
C GLY A 241 -21.59 -7.26 5.97
N TYR A 242 -22.86 -7.55 5.71
CA TYR A 242 -23.26 -8.09 4.41
C TYR A 242 -22.91 -7.07 3.31
N ASN A 243 -22.81 -7.54 2.07
CA ASN A 243 -22.44 -6.73 0.91
C ASN A 243 -23.54 -6.85 -0.13
N SER A 244 -24.57 -6.01 -0.02
CA SER A 244 -25.64 -5.89 -1.00
C SER A 244 -25.39 -4.75 -1.99
N THR A 245 -26.41 -4.43 -2.78
CA THR A 245 -26.34 -3.43 -3.83
C THR A 245 -25.86 -2.09 -3.26
N THR A 246 -24.68 -1.66 -3.70
CA THR A 246 -24.01 -0.37 -3.41
C THR A 246 -23.15 -0.27 -2.12
N THR A 247 -23.09 -1.29 -1.25
CA THR A 247 -22.37 -1.19 0.04
C THR A 247 -20.91 -1.67 0.01
N CYS A 248 -20.42 -2.16 -1.13
CA CYS A 248 -19.08 -2.73 -1.27
C CYS A 248 -17.95 -1.82 -0.77
N GLY A 249 -18.07 -0.49 -0.94
CA GLY A 249 -17.11 0.48 -0.42
C GLY A 249 -17.05 0.53 1.12
N ALA A 250 -18.20 0.39 1.78
CA ALA A 250 -18.27 0.30 3.25
C ALA A 250 -17.69 -1.01 3.77
N VAL A 251 -17.99 -2.13 3.11
CA VAL A 251 -17.43 -3.45 3.46
C VAL A 251 -15.90 -3.46 3.30
N ALA A 252 -15.38 -2.98 2.17
CA ALA A 252 -13.94 -2.87 1.96
C ALA A 252 -13.27 -1.97 3.02
N THR A 253 -13.92 -0.85 3.39
CA THR A 253 -13.46 0.05 4.46
C THR A 253 -13.44 -0.64 5.82
N GLN A 254 -14.48 -1.40 6.16
CA GLN A 254 -14.58 -2.16 7.41
C GLN A 254 -13.48 -3.23 7.52
N LEU A 255 -13.26 -4.00 6.46
CA LEU A 255 -12.20 -5.01 6.39
C LEU A 255 -10.82 -4.38 6.56
N LEU A 256 -10.55 -3.24 5.90
CA LEU A 256 -9.29 -2.51 6.02
C LEU A 256 -9.08 -1.99 7.45
N LEU A 257 -10.09 -1.36 8.05
CA LEU A 257 -9.98 -0.84 9.42
C LEU A 257 -9.83 -1.95 10.46
N SER A 258 -10.49 -3.08 10.27
CA SER A 258 -10.41 -4.23 11.17
C SER A 258 -9.03 -4.91 11.08
N TYR A 259 -8.45 -5.00 9.87
CA TYR A 259 -7.06 -5.42 9.66
C TYR A 259 -6.09 -4.53 10.44
N HIS A 260 -6.21 -3.21 10.28
CA HIS A 260 -5.33 -2.27 10.97
C HIS A 260 -5.58 -2.23 12.48
N ASN A 261 -6.81 -2.47 12.94
CA ASN A 261 -7.08 -2.61 14.36
C ASN A 261 -6.30 -3.80 14.94
N TYR A 262 -6.31 -4.94 14.24
CA TYR A 262 -5.61 -6.14 14.71
C TYR A 262 -4.08 -6.00 14.64
N TYR A 263 -3.53 -5.57 13.50
CA TYR A 263 -2.08 -5.63 13.24
C TYR A 263 -1.32 -4.32 13.44
N SER A 264 -2.00 -3.18 13.56
CA SER A 264 -1.35 -1.86 13.61
C SER A 264 -1.62 -1.14 14.93
N ASP A 265 -2.89 -0.88 15.25
CA ASP A 265 -3.27 -0.13 16.45
C ASP A 265 -4.65 -0.58 16.94
N ARG A 266 -4.68 -1.25 18.10
CA ARG A 266 -5.89 -1.84 18.69
C ARG A 266 -6.92 -0.80 19.13
N ARG A 267 -6.61 0.48 19.03
CA ARG A 267 -7.53 1.56 19.40
C ARG A 267 -8.36 2.06 18.22
N ILE A 268 -8.04 1.66 16.97
CA ILE A 268 -8.73 2.13 15.76
C ILE A 268 -10.23 1.84 15.82
N ILE A 269 -10.62 0.69 16.36
CA ILE A 269 -12.01 0.31 16.57
C ILE A 269 -12.25 0.24 18.08
N ALA A 270 -13.30 0.91 18.56
CA ALA A 270 -13.69 0.84 19.96
C ALA A 270 -14.18 -0.56 20.32
N ASP A 271 -13.91 -1.03 21.55
CA ASP A 271 -14.21 -2.40 21.97
C ASP A 271 -15.68 -2.80 21.76
N LYS A 272 -16.61 -1.86 21.91
CA LYS A 272 -18.05 -2.06 21.71
C LYS A 272 -18.40 -2.50 20.28
N TYR A 273 -17.60 -2.09 19.29
CA TYR A 273 -17.78 -2.38 17.87
C TYR A 273 -17.10 -3.68 17.43
N LEU A 274 -16.22 -4.23 18.26
CA LEU A 274 -15.55 -5.49 17.98
C LEU A 274 -16.49 -6.67 18.23
N TYR A 275 -16.26 -7.78 17.52
CA TYR A 275 -17.02 -8.99 17.78
C TYR A 275 -16.84 -9.43 19.24
N GLY A 276 -17.91 -9.93 19.85
CA GLY A 276 -17.97 -10.28 21.26
C GLY A 276 -17.98 -9.11 22.27
N GLY A 277 -17.33 -7.98 21.95
CA GLY A 277 -17.31 -6.80 22.81
C GLY A 277 -16.86 -7.10 24.26
N SER A 278 -17.51 -6.47 25.24
CA SER A 278 -17.30 -6.76 26.67
C SER A 278 -18.00 -8.04 27.15
N ASP A 279 -19.00 -8.51 26.41
CA ASP A 279 -19.91 -9.56 26.86
C ASP A 279 -19.39 -10.97 26.50
N PHE A 280 -18.58 -11.06 25.45
CA PHE A 280 -17.88 -12.26 25.01
C PHE A 280 -16.42 -11.91 24.65
N THR A 281 -15.64 -11.56 25.68
CA THR A 281 -14.26 -11.08 25.54
C THR A 281 -13.33 -12.03 24.80
N ALA A 282 -13.60 -13.35 24.83
CA ALA A 282 -12.82 -14.35 24.11
C ALA A 282 -12.80 -14.11 22.59
N ALA A 283 -13.87 -13.55 22.02
CA ALA A 283 -13.93 -13.20 20.59
C ALA A 283 -13.58 -11.73 20.31
N SER A 284 -13.19 -10.96 21.33
CA SER A 284 -12.75 -9.58 21.13
C SER A 284 -11.24 -9.51 20.94
N PRO A 285 -10.74 -9.04 19.78
CA PRO A 285 -9.30 -8.94 19.53
C PRO A 285 -8.56 -8.09 20.58
N ASN A 286 -9.26 -7.16 21.22
CA ASN A 286 -8.65 -6.25 22.19
C ASN A 286 -8.63 -6.80 23.62
N LEU A 287 -9.52 -7.74 23.93
CA LEU A 287 -9.81 -8.19 25.29
C LEU A 287 -9.58 -9.69 25.53
N CYS A 288 -9.43 -10.50 24.47
CA CYS A 288 -9.28 -11.94 24.57
C CYS A 288 -8.05 -12.37 25.40
N ASN A 289 -8.12 -13.56 26.00
CA ASN A 289 -7.00 -14.10 26.78
C ASN A 289 -5.80 -14.46 25.89
N ASP A 290 -6.08 -15.04 24.71
CA ASP A 290 -5.07 -15.32 23.69
C ASP A 290 -5.16 -14.28 22.56
N PRO A 291 -4.29 -13.26 22.54
CA PRO A 291 -4.31 -12.20 21.53
C PRO A 291 -4.04 -12.67 20.11
N LEU A 292 -3.59 -13.90 19.95
CA LEU A 292 -3.03 -14.44 18.72
C LEU A 292 -3.89 -15.54 18.12
N ASP A 293 -4.98 -15.88 18.80
CA ASP A 293 -6.00 -16.76 18.25
C ASP A 293 -6.77 -16.02 17.16
N MET A 294 -6.80 -16.62 15.97
CA MET A 294 -7.29 -15.98 14.76
C MET A 294 -8.39 -16.84 14.15
N ASP A 295 -9.61 -16.36 14.25
CA ASP A 295 -10.78 -16.87 13.55
C ASP A 295 -11.62 -15.72 12.99
N SER A 296 -12.72 -16.04 12.30
CA SER A 296 -13.59 -15.01 11.71
C SER A 296 -14.15 -14.06 12.76
N PHE A 297 -14.39 -14.52 13.99
CA PHE A 297 -14.94 -13.74 15.08
C PHE A 297 -13.89 -12.84 15.71
N THR A 298 -12.74 -13.38 16.12
CA THR A 298 -11.66 -12.62 16.78
C THR A 298 -11.05 -11.56 15.86
N LEU A 299 -11.17 -11.71 14.55
CA LEU A 299 -10.66 -10.75 13.58
C LEU A 299 -11.72 -9.73 13.12
N GLY A 300 -12.99 -10.00 13.41
CA GLY A 300 -14.13 -9.28 12.89
C GLY A 300 -14.68 -8.19 13.81
N THR A 301 -15.77 -7.60 13.35
CA THR A 301 -16.55 -6.58 14.08
C THR A 301 -17.99 -7.05 14.19
N ARG A 302 -18.81 -6.41 15.04
CA ARG A 302 -20.23 -6.78 15.20
C ARG A 302 -21.15 -5.95 14.31
N GLY A 303 -22.32 -6.53 13.98
CA GLY A 303 -23.36 -5.94 13.13
C GLY A 303 -23.56 -6.73 11.84
N TYR A 304 -24.72 -7.36 11.67
CA TYR A 304 -24.94 -8.35 10.59
C TYR A 304 -25.90 -7.89 9.48
N TYR A 305 -26.90 -7.06 9.77
CA TYR A 305 -28.17 -7.10 9.02
C TYR A 305 -28.36 -6.16 7.82
N GLU A 306 -27.46 -5.25 7.49
CA GLU A 306 -27.56 -4.43 6.26
C GLU A 306 -28.90 -3.70 6.00
N ASP A 307 -29.80 -3.61 6.96
CA ASP A 307 -31.19 -3.17 6.77
C ASP A 307 -31.45 -1.79 7.39
N GLY A 308 -30.41 -1.15 7.93
CA GLY A 308 -30.55 0.06 8.72
C GLY A 308 -31.16 -0.18 10.11
N SER A 309 -31.21 -1.43 10.59
CA SER A 309 -31.55 -1.69 11.99
C SER A 309 -30.52 -1.06 12.92
N ASP A 310 -31.03 -0.34 13.92
CA ASP A 310 -30.26 0.22 15.03
C ASP A 310 -29.80 -0.92 15.97
N GLU A 311 -28.96 -1.82 15.47
CA GLU A 311 -28.20 -2.68 16.36
C GLU A 311 -27.24 -1.79 17.15
N VAL A 312 -27.48 -1.71 18.46
CA VAL A 312 -26.59 -1.04 19.39
C VAL A 312 -25.17 -1.56 19.17
N ASP A 313 -24.26 -0.64 18.88
CA ASP A 313 -22.85 -0.92 18.60
C ASP A 313 -22.55 -1.72 17.32
N SER A 314 -23.40 -1.64 16.29
CA SER A 314 -23.04 -2.11 14.94
C SER A 314 -21.94 -1.24 14.33
N TYR A 315 -20.77 -1.84 14.05
CA TYR A 315 -19.67 -1.11 13.42
C TYR A 315 -19.96 -0.86 11.94
N PHE A 316 -20.59 -1.82 11.28
CA PHE A 316 -20.90 -1.69 9.86
C PHE A 316 -21.87 -0.53 9.59
N LYS A 317 -22.88 -0.35 10.45
CA LYS A 317 -23.77 0.83 10.40
C LYS A 317 -22.98 2.14 10.54
N TYR A 318 -22.05 2.18 11.50
CA TYR A 318 -21.17 3.33 11.68
C TYR A 318 -20.31 3.62 10.44
N VAL A 319 -19.84 2.59 9.74
CA VAL A 319 -19.09 2.76 8.48
C VAL A 319 -20.00 3.29 7.36
N ILE A 320 -21.21 2.73 7.17
CA ILE A 320 -22.18 3.21 6.16
C ILE A 320 -22.54 4.68 6.37
N ASP A 321 -22.70 5.12 7.62
CA ASP A 321 -23.02 6.52 7.93
C ASP A 321 -21.90 7.51 7.54
N ASN A 322 -20.71 6.99 7.23
CA ASN A 322 -19.56 7.78 6.81
C ASN A 322 -19.10 7.48 5.37
N VAL A 323 -19.41 6.30 4.83
CA VAL A 323 -19.12 5.87 3.45
C VAL A 323 -20.45 5.55 2.76
N PRO A 324 -20.99 6.46 1.92
CA PRO A 324 -22.31 6.28 1.33
C PRO A 324 -22.36 5.09 0.37
N GLY A 325 -23.57 4.56 0.15
CA GLY A 325 -23.79 3.55 -0.90
C GLY A 325 -23.42 4.10 -2.28
N GLY A 326 -22.64 3.32 -3.05
CA GLY A 326 -22.17 3.72 -4.37
C GLY A 326 -21.09 4.81 -4.31
N ALA A 327 -20.39 4.91 -3.18
CA ALA A 327 -19.36 5.92 -2.97
C ALA A 327 -18.34 5.99 -4.11
N THR A 328 -18.00 7.20 -4.52
CA THR A 328 -16.78 7.43 -5.32
C THR A 328 -15.54 7.24 -4.45
N THR A 329 -14.37 7.12 -5.08
CA THR A 329 -13.09 6.95 -4.35
C THR A 329 -12.78 8.12 -3.43
N SER A 330 -13.18 9.34 -3.81
CA SER A 330 -13.07 10.52 -2.95
C SER A 330 -13.99 10.42 -1.73
N GLN A 331 -15.24 9.99 -1.92
CA GLN A 331 -16.18 9.78 -0.82
C GLN A 331 -15.73 8.67 0.13
N LEU A 332 -15.22 7.55 -0.39
CA LEU A 332 -14.65 6.46 0.42
C LEU A 332 -13.47 6.96 1.25
N LYS A 333 -12.50 7.65 0.62
CA LYS A 333 -11.34 8.25 1.31
C LYS A 333 -11.77 9.21 2.41
N ASN A 334 -12.72 10.10 2.12
CA ASN A 334 -13.21 11.09 3.08
C ASN A 334 -13.97 10.44 4.23
N GLY A 335 -14.76 9.39 3.96
CA GLY A 335 -15.42 8.58 4.98
C GLY A 335 -14.42 7.87 5.90
N LEU A 336 -13.41 7.21 5.32
CA LEU A 336 -12.31 6.59 6.07
C LEU A 336 -11.59 7.62 6.95
N LYS A 337 -11.25 8.79 6.40
CA LYS A 337 -10.62 9.89 7.14
C LYS A 337 -11.51 10.37 8.28
N LYS A 338 -12.81 10.51 8.06
CA LYS A 338 -13.78 10.96 9.07
C LYS A 338 -13.90 9.95 10.22
N ILE A 339 -13.99 8.65 9.91
CA ILE A 339 -14.00 7.58 10.92
C ILE A 339 -12.76 7.66 11.82
N LEU A 340 -11.57 7.71 11.22
CA LEU A 340 -10.31 7.80 11.97
C LEU A 340 -10.20 9.11 12.76
N THR A 341 -10.64 10.24 12.19
CA THR A 341 -10.64 11.54 12.88
C THR A 341 -11.56 11.53 14.09
N ASN A 342 -12.78 11.01 13.96
CA ASN A 342 -13.72 10.88 15.07
C ASN A 342 -13.12 10.01 16.18
N ARG A 343 -12.57 8.86 15.82
CA ARG A 343 -11.92 7.98 16.79
C ARG A 343 -10.73 8.66 17.45
N ASN A 344 -9.94 9.40 16.70
CA ASN A 344 -8.80 10.13 17.23
C ASN A 344 -9.25 11.20 18.23
N ASN A 345 -10.35 11.90 17.96
CA ASN A 345 -10.95 12.88 18.87
C ASN A 345 -11.44 12.22 20.17
N GLU A 346 -12.09 11.06 20.09
CA GLU A 346 -12.51 10.28 21.27
C GLU A 346 -11.31 9.89 22.16
N LEU A 347 -10.16 9.64 21.54
CA LEU A 347 -8.93 9.25 22.24
C LEU A 347 -8.05 10.44 22.65
N GLY A 348 -8.41 11.68 22.30
CA GLY A 348 -7.60 12.87 22.58
C GLY A 348 -6.37 13.07 21.68
N GLY A 349 -6.38 12.59 20.42
CA GLY A 349 -5.36 12.89 19.40
C GLY A 349 -4.20 11.90 19.30
N ASN A 350 -4.43 10.61 19.59
CA ASN A 350 -3.39 9.61 19.78
C ASN A 350 -3.14 8.60 18.62
N ILE A 351 -3.86 8.70 17.50
CA ILE A 351 -3.68 7.86 16.30
C ILE A 351 -3.10 8.72 15.16
N ASP A 352 -1.87 8.40 14.75
CA ASP A 352 -1.21 9.00 13.58
C ASP A 352 -1.37 8.08 12.37
N TYR A 353 -1.79 8.64 11.24
CA TYR A 353 -2.08 7.89 10.03
C TYR A 353 -1.95 8.74 8.76
N THR A 354 -1.70 8.05 7.64
CA THR A 354 -1.69 8.61 6.29
C THR A 354 -2.65 7.82 5.41
N ILE A 355 -3.52 8.51 4.68
CA ILE A 355 -4.39 7.90 3.66
C ILE A 355 -3.96 8.38 2.29
N ASN A 356 -3.61 7.44 1.42
CA ASN A 356 -3.27 7.70 0.03
C ASN A 356 -4.38 7.23 -0.89
N SER A 357 -4.55 7.90 -2.02
CA SER A 357 -5.49 7.49 -3.06
C SER A 357 -5.00 7.94 -4.43
N LYS A 358 -5.27 7.12 -5.44
CA LYS A 358 -5.05 7.51 -6.83
C LYS A 358 -6.19 6.98 -7.67
N THR A 359 -6.65 7.80 -8.60
CA THR A 359 -7.64 7.44 -9.61
C THR A 359 -6.93 7.44 -10.96
N GLY A 360 -7.35 6.57 -11.87
CA GLY A 360 -6.97 6.64 -13.27
C GLY A 360 -7.51 7.91 -13.93
N GLY A 361 -7.02 8.22 -15.12
CA GLY A 361 -7.57 9.34 -15.89
C GLY A 361 -9.05 9.09 -16.21
N TRP A 362 -9.86 10.14 -16.16
CA TRP A 362 -11.30 10.09 -16.47
C TRP A 362 -11.65 10.88 -17.75
N PHE A 363 -10.69 11.68 -18.20
CA PHE A 363 -10.84 12.67 -19.27
C PHE A 363 -10.94 12.05 -20.68
N PHE A 364 -10.49 10.79 -20.85
CA PHE A 364 -10.50 10.04 -22.13
C PHE A 364 -11.42 8.81 -22.05
N GLY A 365 -12.42 8.86 -21.17
CA GLY A 365 -13.07 7.68 -20.62
C GLY A 365 -12.33 7.18 -19.37
N SER A 366 -12.93 6.20 -18.68
CA SER A 366 -12.30 5.58 -17.52
C SER A 366 -11.00 4.90 -17.94
N LEU A 367 -9.86 5.38 -17.44
CA LEU A 367 -8.57 4.73 -17.58
C LEU A 367 -8.24 3.97 -16.29
N LYS A 368 -7.46 2.90 -16.43
CA LYS A 368 -6.93 2.17 -15.28
C LYS A 368 -6.00 3.05 -14.44
N VAL A 369 -5.96 2.78 -13.14
CA VAL A 369 -4.96 3.36 -12.25
C VAL A 369 -3.60 2.69 -12.48
N ASP A 370 -2.55 3.49 -12.36
CA ASP A 370 -1.17 3.00 -12.42
C ASP A 370 -0.88 1.99 -11.31
N SER A 371 -0.43 0.80 -11.71
CA SER A 371 -0.14 -0.33 -10.82
C SER A 371 1.06 -0.11 -9.91
N SER A 372 1.97 0.82 -10.23
CA SER A 372 3.20 1.04 -9.45
C SER A 372 2.91 1.45 -8.00
N GLY A 373 1.89 2.30 -7.80
CA GLY A 373 1.45 2.73 -6.47
C GLY A 373 0.86 1.57 -5.66
N ILE A 374 0.05 0.72 -6.28
CA ILE A 374 -0.57 -0.43 -5.61
C ILE A 374 0.50 -1.46 -5.22
N VAL A 375 1.41 -1.80 -6.14
CA VAL A 375 2.50 -2.76 -5.88
C VAL A 375 3.41 -2.24 -4.77
N SER A 376 3.75 -0.95 -4.77
CA SER A 376 4.56 -0.33 -3.70
C SER A 376 3.92 -0.46 -2.31
N GLU A 377 2.60 -0.29 -2.21
CA GLU A 377 1.86 -0.48 -0.95
C GLU A 377 1.88 -1.95 -0.50
N LEU A 378 1.63 -2.89 -1.42
CA LEU A 378 1.64 -4.33 -1.15
C LEU A 378 3.05 -4.83 -0.77
N ASP A 379 4.10 -4.37 -1.46
CA ASP A 379 5.50 -4.68 -1.14
C ASP A 379 5.89 -4.16 0.24
N SER A 380 5.30 -3.03 0.65
CA SER A 380 5.46 -2.49 2.00
C SER A 380 4.59 -3.20 3.05
N GLY A 381 3.88 -4.27 2.67
CA GLY A 381 3.04 -5.08 3.56
C GLY A 381 1.66 -4.47 3.89
N ARG A 382 1.19 -3.49 3.11
CA ARG A 382 -0.10 -2.82 3.34
C ARG A 382 -1.17 -3.31 2.36
N PRO A 383 -2.35 -3.75 2.83
CA PRO A 383 -3.47 -4.03 1.96
C PRO A 383 -4.04 -2.73 1.37
N VAL A 384 -4.71 -2.87 0.22
CA VAL A 384 -5.19 -1.73 -0.58
C VAL A 384 -6.64 -1.97 -0.99
N ILE A 385 -7.50 -0.98 -0.83
CA ILE A 385 -8.85 -1.02 -1.41
C ILE A 385 -8.73 -0.63 -2.88
N LEU A 386 -9.27 -1.46 -3.77
CA LEU A 386 -9.32 -1.22 -5.21
C LEU A 386 -10.76 -0.99 -5.66
N LEU A 387 -10.98 -0.01 -6.53
CA LEU A 387 -12.22 0.11 -7.28
C LEU A 387 -12.02 -0.53 -8.66
N MET A 388 -12.75 -1.61 -8.91
CA MET A 388 -12.92 -2.16 -10.26
C MET A 388 -14.00 -1.36 -11.01
N GLN A 389 -13.92 -1.32 -12.33
CA GLN A 389 -14.96 -0.73 -13.18
C GLN A 389 -15.34 -1.60 -14.35
N GLU A 390 -16.65 -1.62 -14.64
CA GLU A 390 -17.23 -2.34 -15.79
C GLU A 390 -16.71 -1.80 -17.13
N SER A 391 -16.56 -0.48 -17.24
CA SER A 391 -16.00 0.18 -18.44
C SER A 391 -14.55 -0.21 -18.73
N LEU A 392 -13.83 -0.76 -17.75
CA LEU A 392 -12.47 -1.27 -17.88
C LEU A 392 -12.41 -2.80 -18.08
N GLY A 393 -13.57 -3.45 -18.19
CA GLY A 393 -13.70 -4.91 -18.28
C GLY A 393 -13.85 -5.61 -16.93
N GLY A 394 -13.95 -4.89 -15.82
CA GLY A 394 -14.22 -5.46 -14.49
C GLY A 394 -15.71 -5.44 -14.13
N LEU A 395 -15.98 -5.23 -12.84
CA LEU A 395 -17.30 -4.95 -12.26
C LEU A 395 -17.20 -3.64 -11.47
N ASN A 396 -18.27 -2.85 -11.35
CA ASN A 396 -18.28 -1.67 -10.48
C ASN A 396 -18.31 -2.08 -8.99
N HIS A 397 -17.14 -2.45 -8.46
CA HIS A 397 -17.02 -3.11 -7.17
C HIS A 397 -15.74 -2.71 -6.42
N TYR A 398 -15.86 -2.51 -5.10
CA TYR A 398 -14.71 -2.33 -4.23
C TYR A 398 -14.25 -3.66 -3.64
N VAL A 399 -12.95 -3.94 -3.76
CA VAL A 399 -12.31 -5.15 -3.22
C VAL A 399 -11.07 -4.78 -2.42
N VAL A 400 -10.64 -5.65 -1.50
CA VAL A 400 -9.38 -5.44 -0.75
C VAL A 400 -8.29 -6.34 -1.31
N ALA A 401 -7.27 -5.74 -1.91
CA ALA A 401 -6.06 -6.43 -2.35
C ALA A 401 -5.07 -6.63 -1.21
N TYR A 402 -4.51 -7.83 -1.13
CA TYR A 402 -3.51 -8.24 -0.12
C TYR A 402 -2.37 -9.09 -0.72
N GLY A 403 -2.24 -9.04 -2.04
CA GLY A 403 -1.17 -9.68 -2.78
C GLY A 403 -1.30 -9.37 -4.27
N TYR A 404 -0.33 -9.82 -5.05
CA TYR A 404 -0.36 -9.71 -6.50
C TYR A 404 0.36 -10.90 -7.14
N ASN A 405 -0.05 -11.20 -8.36
CA ASN A 405 0.63 -12.17 -9.20
C ASN A 405 0.32 -11.86 -10.66
N SER A 406 1.14 -12.41 -11.54
CA SER A 406 0.82 -12.43 -12.94
C SER A 406 0.05 -13.69 -13.32
N TYR A 407 -0.86 -13.56 -14.28
CA TYR A 407 -1.65 -14.65 -14.82
C TYR A 407 -1.60 -14.65 -16.35
N THR A 408 -1.55 -15.83 -16.94
CA THR A 408 -1.64 -16.05 -18.38
C THR A 408 -2.92 -16.83 -18.63
N TYR A 409 -3.83 -16.24 -19.41
CA TYR A 409 -5.10 -16.89 -19.74
C TYR A 409 -4.87 -18.13 -20.60
N PRO A 410 -5.69 -19.19 -20.49
CA PRO A 410 -5.48 -20.43 -21.24
C PRO A 410 -5.35 -20.25 -22.75
N ASP A 411 -6.08 -19.28 -23.31
CA ASP A 411 -6.16 -19.00 -24.74
C ASP A 411 -5.28 -17.81 -25.18
N SER A 412 -4.39 -17.32 -24.31
CA SER A 412 -3.49 -16.20 -24.60
C SER A 412 -2.04 -16.50 -24.20
N THR A 413 -1.10 -15.97 -24.97
CA THR A 413 0.32 -15.94 -24.57
C THR A 413 0.66 -14.75 -23.67
N ASP A 414 -0.28 -13.80 -23.53
CA ASP A 414 -0.06 -12.57 -22.79
C ASP A 414 -0.14 -12.82 -21.29
N LYS A 415 0.79 -12.19 -20.57
CA LYS A 415 0.91 -12.28 -19.13
C LYS A 415 0.43 -10.97 -18.52
N TYR A 416 -0.69 -11.04 -17.80
CA TYR A 416 -1.33 -9.88 -17.17
C TYR A 416 -0.93 -9.79 -15.72
N LEU A 417 -0.61 -8.60 -15.24
CA LEU A 417 -0.51 -8.32 -13.81
C LEU A 417 -1.92 -8.28 -13.21
N GLY A 418 -2.07 -8.77 -11.99
CA GLY A 418 -3.29 -8.58 -11.23
C GLY A 418 -3.08 -8.78 -9.73
N TYR A 419 -4.15 -8.57 -9.00
CA TYR A 419 -4.15 -8.48 -7.55
C TYR A 419 -4.93 -9.64 -6.95
N ILE A 420 -4.45 -10.16 -5.82
CA ILE A 420 -5.14 -11.21 -5.06
C ILE A 420 -5.99 -10.51 -4.00
N THR A 421 -7.29 -10.75 -4.04
CA THR A 421 -8.27 -9.89 -3.38
C THR A 421 -9.32 -10.64 -2.55
N HIS A 422 -9.92 -9.89 -1.63
CA HIS A 422 -11.11 -10.22 -0.87
C HIS A 422 -12.27 -9.41 -1.46
N PHE A 423 -13.30 -10.08 -2.00
CA PHE A 423 -14.44 -9.41 -2.61
C PHE A 423 -15.46 -8.88 -1.60
N GLY A 424 -15.43 -9.40 -0.37
CA GLY A 424 -16.37 -9.00 0.67
C GLY A 424 -17.76 -9.62 0.48
N TRP A 425 -17.85 -10.73 -0.27
CA TRP A 425 -19.08 -11.50 -0.48
C TRP A 425 -19.10 -12.80 0.34
N GLY A 426 -18.24 -12.89 1.37
CA GLY A 426 -18.04 -14.07 2.21
C GLY A 426 -16.95 -15.02 1.72
N SER A 427 -16.82 -16.14 2.43
CA SER A 427 -15.70 -17.09 2.35
C SER A 427 -15.46 -17.72 0.97
N ASP A 428 -16.50 -17.80 0.14
CA ASP A 428 -16.37 -18.31 -1.22
C ASP A 428 -15.71 -17.30 -2.14
N TYR A 429 -15.51 -16.04 -1.77
CA TYR A 429 -14.95 -15.01 -2.66
C TYR A 429 -13.61 -14.44 -2.18
N LEU A 430 -12.78 -15.34 -1.64
CA LEU A 430 -11.41 -15.10 -1.20
C LEU A 430 -10.40 -15.57 -2.26
N ASN A 431 -9.21 -14.95 -2.26
CA ASN A 431 -8.12 -15.22 -3.21
C ASN A 431 -8.51 -15.07 -4.68
N ILE A 432 -9.43 -14.16 -4.96
CA ILE A 432 -9.84 -13.86 -6.33
C ILE A 432 -8.78 -12.98 -6.98
N TRP A 433 -8.29 -13.40 -8.13
CA TRP A 433 -7.36 -12.62 -8.92
C TRP A 433 -8.11 -11.63 -9.79
N VAL A 434 -7.76 -10.35 -9.65
CA VAL A 434 -8.35 -9.22 -10.36
C VAL A 434 -7.30 -8.65 -11.30
N ASN A 435 -7.59 -8.60 -12.60
CA ASN A 435 -6.68 -8.01 -13.58
C ASN A 435 -6.42 -6.53 -13.26
N SER A 436 -5.16 -6.09 -13.29
CA SER A 436 -4.82 -4.70 -12.98
C SER A 436 -5.42 -3.72 -13.98
N ALA A 437 -5.74 -4.17 -15.20
CA ALA A 437 -6.43 -3.38 -16.20
C ALA A 437 -7.86 -2.97 -15.79
N TRP A 438 -8.53 -3.74 -14.92
CA TRP A 438 -9.89 -3.46 -14.47
C TRP A 438 -9.97 -2.39 -13.37
N CYS A 439 -8.82 -2.05 -12.78
CA CYS A 439 -8.76 -1.23 -11.59
C CYS A 439 -8.73 0.25 -11.97
N TYR A 440 -9.80 0.98 -11.65
CA TYR A 440 -9.93 2.41 -11.91
C TYR A 440 -9.25 3.27 -10.84
N SER A 441 -9.21 2.81 -9.58
CA SER A 441 -8.59 3.59 -8.51
C SER A 441 -8.19 2.71 -7.33
N TYR A 442 -7.42 3.28 -6.41
CA TYR A 442 -7.11 2.65 -5.14
C TYR A 442 -7.11 3.63 -3.97
N VAL A 443 -7.32 3.10 -2.76
CA VAL A 443 -7.12 3.77 -1.47
C VAL A 443 -6.27 2.88 -0.57
N SER A 444 -5.26 3.46 0.07
CA SER A 444 -4.45 2.76 1.08
C SER A 444 -4.39 3.52 2.39
N LEU A 445 -4.16 2.79 3.48
CA LEU A 445 -4.03 3.31 4.83
C LEU A 445 -2.69 2.88 5.41
N LYS A 446 -1.92 3.85 5.90
CA LYS A 446 -0.74 3.63 6.74
C LYS A 446 -1.03 4.15 8.12
N ILE A 447 -0.91 3.30 9.14
CA ILE A 447 -0.86 3.73 10.53
C ILE A 447 0.61 4.05 10.84
N ASN A 448 0.89 5.31 11.18
CA ASN A 448 2.24 5.80 11.44
C ASN A 448 2.59 5.52 12.91
N HIS A 449 2.74 4.23 13.24
CA HIS A 449 3.02 3.82 14.61
C HIS A 449 4.12 2.77 14.67
N THR A 450 5.12 3.06 15.49
CA THR A 450 6.16 2.10 15.87
C THR A 450 5.82 1.48 17.21
N HIS A 451 5.78 0.15 17.26
CA HIS A 451 5.44 -0.56 18.49
C HIS A 451 6.62 -0.57 19.48
N ALA A 452 6.44 0.06 20.63
CA ALA A 452 7.27 -0.15 21.81
C ALA A 452 6.59 -1.16 22.75
N TYR A 453 7.09 -2.40 22.77
CA TYR A 453 6.48 -3.48 23.54
C TYR A 453 6.90 -3.47 25.01
N ARG A 454 6.00 -3.90 25.88
CA ARG A 454 6.29 -4.37 27.24
C ARG A 454 5.87 -5.82 27.37
N THR A 455 6.59 -6.58 28.18
CA THR A 455 6.16 -7.92 28.60
C THR A 455 4.90 -7.81 29.45
N VAL A 456 3.90 -8.64 29.14
CA VAL A 456 2.66 -8.76 29.94
C VAL A 456 2.75 -9.98 30.85
N GLY A 457 3.10 -11.14 30.30
CA GLY A 457 3.19 -12.40 31.04
C GLY A 457 2.91 -13.60 30.15
N ALA A 458 2.86 -14.80 30.74
CA ALA A 458 2.51 -16.00 29.99
C ALA A 458 1.05 -15.94 29.49
N ILE A 459 0.83 -16.34 28.24
CA ILE A 459 -0.51 -16.50 27.67
C ILE A 459 -1.13 -17.77 28.29
N PRO A 460 -2.27 -17.68 29.00
CA PRO A 460 -2.88 -18.82 29.70
C PRO A 460 -3.08 -20.03 28.78
N GLY A 461 -2.70 -21.22 29.26
CA GLY A 461 -2.83 -22.46 28.50
C GLY A 461 -1.77 -22.68 27.43
N THR A 462 -0.75 -21.81 27.34
CA THR A 462 0.34 -21.93 26.37
C THR A 462 1.71 -21.71 27.02
N ASN A 463 2.79 -22.06 26.31
CA ASN A 463 4.17 -21.76 26.71
C ASN A 463 4.66 -20.39 26.18
N ARG A 464 3.75 -19.57 25.65
CA ARG A 464 4.08 -18.31 24.95
C ARG A 464 3.95 -17.14 25.91
N THR A 465 4.71 -16.08 25.65
CA THR A 465 4.68 -14.83 26.43
C THR A 465 4.00 -13.75 25.62
N GLU A 466 2.99 -13.09 26.19
CA GLU A 466 2.38 -11.90 25.57
C GLU A 466 3.28 -10.68 25.77
N TYR A 467 3.45 -9.95 24.68
CA TYR A 467 3.99 -8.60 24.61
C TYR A 467 2.89 -7.66 24.12
N LYS A 468 2.76 -6.52 24.79
CA LYS A 468 1.76 -5.50 24.44
C LYS A 468 2.43 -4.16 24.22
N CYS A 469 2.08 -3.49 23.13
CA CYS A 469 2.55 -2.14 22.85
C CYS A 469 2.03 -1.18 23.93
N LYS A 470 2.93 -0.37 24.50
CA LYS A 470 2.63 0.58 25.56
C LYS A 470 1.64 1.67 25.13
N THR A 471 1.60 1.99 23.83
CA THR A 471 0.81 3.12 23.30
C THR A 471 -0.48 2.65 22.63
N CYS A 472 -0.38 1.74 21.66
CA CYS A 472 -1.52 1.36 20.83
C CYS A 472 -2.24 0.09 21.29
N GLY A 473 -1.69 -0.61 22.29
CA GLY A 473 -2.26 -1.86 22.78
C GLY A 473 -2.13 -3.04 21.82
N HIS A 474 -1.43 -2.92 20.67
CA HIS A 474 -1.10 -4.05 19.78
C HIS A 474 -0.42 -5.18 20.58
N ARG A 475 -0.79 -6.43 20.28
CA ARG A 475 -0.42 -7.61 21.07
C ARG A 475 0.32 -8.60 20.16
N THR A 476 1.39 -9.19 20.67
CA THR A 476 2.20 -10.18 19.97
C THR A 476 2.85 -11.14 20.96
N ASP A 477 3.29 -12.32 20.53
CA ASP A 477 4.17 -13.23 21.30
C ASP A 477 5.60 -13.22 20.76
N ALA A 478 5.90 -12.28 19.87
CA ALA A 478 7.15 -12.21 19.11
C ALA A 478 7.98 -10.96 19.43
N GLY A 479 7.86 -10.40 20.63
CA GLY A 479 8.63 -9.22 21.02
C GLY A 479 10.03 -9.60 21.49
N ILE A 480 11.06 -8.93 20.96
CA ILE A 480 12.42 -8.99 21.51
C ILE A 480 12.86 -7.57 21.86
N ASN A 481 12.83 -7.23 23.15
CA ASN A 481 13.32 -5.94 23.63
C ASN A 481 14.60 -6.18 24.41
N MET A 482 15.72 -5.69 23.87
CA MET A 482 17.02 -5.81 24.51
C MET A 482 17.33 -4.51 25.24
N LEU A 483 17.32 -4.58 26.57
CA LEU A 483 17.62 -3.47 27.48
C LEU A 483 19.12 -3.17 27.49
N ALA A 484 19.50 -2.00 27.98
CA ALA A 484 20.90 -1.58 27.99
C ALA A 484 21.79 -2.54 28.80
N GLY A 485 21.25 -3.12 29.87
CA GLY A 485 21.94 -4.09 30.72
C GLY A 485 21.82 -5.55 30.25
N ASP A 486 21.21 -5.84 29.10
CA ASP A 486 21.08 -7.20 28.59
C ASP A 486 22.35 -7.63 27.85
N ARG A 487 22.81 -8.85 28.15
CA ARG A 487 24.03 -9.44 27.59
C ARG A 487 23.71 -10.53 26.59
N TYR A 488 22.56 -11.17 26.74
CA TYR A 488 22.04 -12.17 25.83
C TYR A 488 20.53 -12.22 25.98
N VAL A 489 19.83 -12.28 24.85
CA VAL A 489 18.39 -12.55 24.80
C VAL A 489 18.14 -13.73 23.89
N GLU A 490 17.26 -14.64 24.31
CA GLU A 490 16.83 -15.76 23.49
C GLU A 490 15.30 -15.85 23.42
N CYS A 491 14.78 -16.25 22.26
CA CYS A 491 13.36 -16.46 22.04
C CYS A 491 13.15 -17.71 21.18
N VAL A 492 12.20 -18.56 21.56
CA VAL A 492 11.84 -19.76 20.80
C VAL A 492 10.58 -19.46 19.99
N ALA A 493 10.58 -19.88 18.73
CA ALA A 493 9.40 -19.87 17.88
C ALA A 493 9.12 -21.26 17.33
N SER A 494 7.83 -21.63 17.32
CA SER A 494 7.33 -22.77 16.56
C SER A 494 6.90 -22.29 15.18
N ILE A 495 7.41 -22.93 14.12
CA ILE A 495 7.08 -22.64 12.72
C ILE A 495 6.46 -23.91 12.12
N PRO A 496 5.33 -23.83 11.39
CA PRO A 496 4.57 -22.63 11.09
C PRO A 496 3.78 -22.12 12.30
N GLN A 497 3.53 -20.80 12.35
CA GLN A 497 2.67 -20.19 13.36
C GLN A 497 1.47 -19.51 12.70
N ASN A 498 0.25 -19.79 13.15
CA ASN A 498 -0.99 -19.33 12.52
C ASN A 498 -1.00 -19.66 11.00
N GLY A 499 -0.35 -20.79 10.68
CA GLY A 499 0.02 -21.32 9.37
C GLY A 499 0.93 -20.45 8.48
N TYR A 500 1.48 -19.34 8.99
CA TYR A 500 2.63 -18.70 8.34
C TYR A 500 3.83 -19.64 8.39
N ARG A 501 4.51 -19.83 7.24
CA ARG A 501 5.73 -20.64 7.13
C ARG A 501 6.98 -19.92 7.64
N TYR A 502 6.78 -18.85 8.39
CA TYR A 502 7.78 -18.00 8.98
C TYR A 502 7.23 -17.39 10.27
N LYS A 503 8.12 -16.81 11.06
CA LYS A 503 7.82 -16.02 12.24
C LYS A 503 8.55 -14.68 12.15
N ASP A 504 7.80 -13.60 12.33
CA ASP A 504 8.39 -12.27 12.49
C ASP A 504 8.54 -11.95 13.98
N PHE A 505 9.74 -11.56 14.38
CA PHE A 505 10.05 -10.98 15.68
C PHE A 505 10.18 -9.46 15.56
N TYR A 506 9.48 -8.73 16.43
CA TYR A 506 9.54 -7.27 16.49
C TYR A 506 10.56 -6.87 17.54
N MET A 507 11.61 -6.19 17.10
CA MET A 507 12.80 -5.98 17.93
C MET A 507 13.08 -4.50 18.18
N THR A 508 13.54 -4.21 19.40
CA THR A 508 14.13 -2.91 19.76
C THR A 508 15.35 -3.11 20.65
N PHE A 509 16.32 -2.20 20.54
CA PHE A 509 17.58 -2.24 21.29
C PHE A 509 17.80 -0.90 21.98
N GLU A 510 17.93 -0.85 23.30
CA GLU A 510 18.16 0.42 24.02
C GLU A 510 19.56 1.01 23.72
N THR A 511 20.52 0.16 23.31
CA THR A 511 21.88 0.58 22.95
C THR A 511 22.19 0.32 21.48
N ALA A 512 22.77 1.33 20.83
CA ALA A 512 23.31 1.21 19.48
C ALA A 512 24.55 0.29 19.46
N GLY A 513 24.99 -0.10 18.27
CA GLY A 513 26.22 -0.85 18.06
C GLY A 513 25.98 -2.26 17.52
N ASN A 514 27.06 -3.01 17.32
CA ASN A 514 26.99 -4.31 16.68
C ASN A 514 26.27 -5.35 17.56
N LYS A 515 25.34 -6.09 16.96
CA LYS A 515 24.64 -7.22 17.55
C LYS A 515 24.90 -8.45 16.69
N LEU A 516 25.21 -9.57 17.33
CA LEU A 516 25.28 -10.89 16.71
C LEU A 516 23.92 -11.56 16.84
N PHE A 517 23.34 -11.93 15.70
CA PHE A 517 22.11 -12.69 15.59
C PHE A 517 22.47 -14.12 15.20
N GLN A 518 21.91 -15.11 15.88
CA GLN A 518 22.10 -16.52 15.53
C GLN A 518 20.84 -17.33 15.80
N THR A 519 20.54 -18.28 14.91
CA THR A 519 19.54 -19.32 15.18
C THR A 519 20.18 -20.59 15.72
N PHE A 520 19.42 -21.31 16.52
CA PHE A 520 19.81 -22.56 17.17
C PHE A 520 18.66 -23.57 17.06
N GLY A 521 19.03 -24.85 17.12
CA GLY A 521 18.14 -25.99 16.92
C GLY A 521 18.56 -26.83 15.72
N SER A 522 17.89 -27.96 15.55
CA SER A 522 18.20 -28.96 14.51
C SER A 522 17.61 -28.65 13.13
N MET A 523 17.10 -27.44 12.91
CA MET A 523 16.41 -27.06 11.69
C MET A 523 17.31 -26.15 10.85
N ASP A 524 17.24 -26.34 9.53
CA ASP A 524 17.85 -25.45 8.54
C ASP A 524 17.00 -24.17 8.42
N VAL A 525 17.61 -23.02 8.73
CA VAL A 525 16.89 -21.77 9.04
C VAL A 525 17.45 -20.60 8.25
N VAL A 526 16.55 -19.84 7.64
CA VAL A 526 16.83 -18.55 7.01
C VAL A 526 16.40 -17.41 7.93
N MET A 527 17.30 -16.45 8.16
CA MET A 527 16.99 -15.18 8.81
C MET A 527 17.00 -14.00 7.82
N LEU A 528 16.01 -13.13 7.94
CA LEU A 528 15.92 -11.88 7.19
C LEU A 528 15.62 -10.73 8.16
N LEU A 529 16.50 -9.73 8.19
CA LEU A 529 16.34 -8.52 8.99
C LEU A 529 15.79 -7.40 8.11
N TYR A 530 14.72 -6.77 8.54
CA TYR A 530 14.09 -5.62 7.90
C TYR A 530 14.06 -4.40 8.84
N ASP A 531 13.94 -3.21 8.26
CA ASP A 531 13.51 -2.03 9.02
C ASP A 531 11.99 -2.05 9.27
N ALA A 532 11.47 -1.02 9.93
CA ALA A 532 10.04 -0.91 10.24
C ALA A 532 9.16 -0.74 8.99
N GLU A 533 9.75 -0.35 7.87
CA GLU A 533 9.10 -0.15 6.58
C GLU A 533 9.13 -1.40 5.68
N ASN A 534 9.53 -2.57 6.22
CA ASN A 534 9.71 -3.84 5.49
C ASN A 534 10.80 -3.80 4.41
N LYS A 535 11.75 -2.87 4.46
CA LYS A 535 12.92 -2.90 3.58
C LYS A 535 13.96 -3.88 4.14
N LEU A 536 14.41 -4.81 3.31
CA LEU A 536 15.42 -5.79 3.68
C LEU A 536 16.77 -5.11 3.95
N LEU A 537 17.33 -5.35 5.13
CA LEU A 537 18.62 -4.82 5.59
C LEU A 537 19.71 -5.89 5.53
N LYS A 538 19.39 -7.13 5.92
CA LYS A 538 20.33 -8.25 5.98
C LYS A 538 19.60 -9.58 5.80
N LYS A 539 20.29 -10.57 5.23
CA LYS A 539 19.81 -11.95 5.09
C LYS A 539 20.99 -12.89 5.33
N ASP A 540 20.72 -14.05 5.95
CA ASP A 540 21.62 -15.19 6.04
C ASP A 540 20.83 -16.51 6.14
N ASP A 541 21.42 -17.64 5.74
CA ASP A 541 20.82 -18.97 5.84
C ASP A 541 21.75 -20.09 6.33
N ASN A 542 23.08 -19.91 6.37
CA ASN A 542 23.99 -21.00 6.72
C ASN A 542 25.34 -20.56 7.31
N SER A 543 25.47 -19.32 7.79
CA SER A 543 26.71 -18.86 8.41
C SER A 543 26.80 -19.19 9.90
N GLY A 544 25.76 -19.78 10.49
CA GLY A 544 25.67 -20.15 11.90
C GLY A 544 26.13 -21.59 12.18
N TYR A 545 25.69 -22.12 13.32
CA TYR A 545 26.03 -23.49 13.69
C TYR A 545 25.31 -24.50 12.79
N GLU A 546 26.08 -25.35 12.09
CA GLU A 546 25.55 -26.27 11.07
C GLU A 546 24.74 -25.50 10.02
N GLU A 547 23.48 -25.88 9.76
CA GLU A 547 22.61 -25.23 8.76
C GLU A 547 21.79 -24.07 9.35
N ASN A 548 22.23 -23.48 10.47
CA ASN A 548 21.57 -22.31 11.04
C ASN A 548 22.10 -21.02 10.42
N ALA A 549 21.29 -19.97 10.48
CA ALA A 549 21.71 -18.63 10.09
C ALA A 549 22.49 -17.92 11.22
N MET A 550 23.45 -17.08 10.84
CA MET A 550 24.13 -16.15 11.73
C MET A 550 24.57 -14.89 10.98
N PHE A 551 24.40 -13.72 11.58
CA PHE A 551 25.04 -12.51 11.06
C PHE A 551 25.24 -11.45 12.14
N ASN A 552 26.17 -10.54 11.86
CA ASN A 552 26.34 -9.29 12.60
C ASN A 552 25.60 -8.14 11.91
N TYR A 553 24.99 -7.27 12.71
CA TYR A 553 24.37 -6.04 12.25
C TYR A 553 24.49 -4.91 13.26
N THR A 554 24.91 -3.73 12.80
CA THR A 554 24.99 -2.52 13.64
C THR A 554 23.62 -1.88 13.74
N VAL A 555 22.99 -2.00 14.92
CA VAL A 555 21.68 -1.41 15.20
C VAL A 555 21.82 0.02 15.70
N GLU A 556 20.78 0.82 15.48
CA GLU A 556 20.60 2.13 16.10
C GLU A 556 19.79 2.00 17.38
N ALA A 557 20.10 2.81 18.39
CA ALA A 557 19.40 2.79 19.67
C ALA A 557 17.93 3.19 19.49
N ASN A 558 17.02 2.44 20.12
CA ASN A 558 15.58 2.64 20.12
C ASN A 558 14.92 2.63 18.73
N LYS A 559 15.64 2.16 17.71
CA LYS A 559 15.09 1.96 16.37
C LYS A 559 14.40 0.58 16.31
N PRO A 560 13.16 0.50 15.78
CA PRO A 560 12.48 -0.77 15.54
C PRO A 560 13.08 -1.56 14.37
N TYR A 561 13.05 -2.88 14.50
CA TYR A 561 13.44 -3.82 13.44
C TYR A 561 12.46 -5.01 13.40
N ILE A 562 12.40 -5.67 12.25
CA ILE A 562 11.65 -6.93 12.08
C ILE A 562 12.64 -8.02 11.70
N LEU A 563 12.76 -9.06 12.52
CA LEU A 563 13.52 -10.26 12.18
C LEU A 563 12.56 -11.37 11.76
N ARG A 564 12.54 -11.69 10.48
CA ARG A 564 11.80 -12.83 9.94
C ARG A 564 12.68 -14.07 9.99
N VAL A 565 12.14 -15.13 10.58
CA VAL A 565 12.76 -16.45 10.64
C VAL A 565 11.87 -17.44 9.93
N ARG A 566 12.43 -18.25 9.03
CA ARG A 566 11.72 -19.35 8.36
C ARG A 566 12.64 -20.54 8.19
N PHE A 567 12.07 -21.72 8.00
CA PHE A 567 12.88 -22.84 7.55
C PHE A 567 13.24 -22.69 6.08
N TYR A 568 14.42 -23.15 5.69
CA TYR A 568 14.85 -23.15 4.29
C TYR A 568 13.84 -23.89 3.40
N ASN A 569 13.43 -25.08 3.86
CA ASN A 569 12.31 -25.80 3.30
C ASN A 569 10.99 -25.39 3.97
N ASP A 570 10.20 -24.63 3.22
CA ASP A 570 8.89 -24.09 3.58
C ASP A 570 7.83 -25.16 3.99
N TYR A 571 8.09 -26.46 3.80
CA TYR A 571 7.20 -27.56 4.25
C TYR A 571 7.62 -28.17 5.59
N ARG A 572 8.75 -27.76 6.15
CA ARG A 572 9.20 -28.24 7.47
C ARG A 572 8.40 -27.57 8.57
N THR A 573 8.29 -28.27 9.70
CA THR A 573 7.64 -27.79 10.91
C THR A 573 8.50 -28.11 12.12
N GLY A 574 8.51 -27.26 13.12
CA GLY A 574 9.21 -27.47 14.38
C GLY A 574 9.61 -26.17 15.05
N GLU A 575 10.52 -26.26 16.01
CA GLU A 575 10.98 -25.10 16.77
C GLU A 575 12.34 -24.60 16.27
N VAL A 576 12.54 -23.30 16.42
CA VAL A 576 13.82 -22.62 16.25
C VAL A 576 14.01 -21.67 17.42
N LYS A 577 15.23 -21.54 17.91
CA LYS A 577 15.59 -20.54 18.91
C LYS A 577 16.43 -19.44 18.25
N VAL A 578 16.03 -18.20 18.44
CA VAL A 578 16.81 -17.02 18.06
C VAL A 578 17.55 -16.55 19.30
N GLY A 579 18.87 -16.40 19.21
CA GLY A 579 19.69 -15.74 20.22
C GLY A 579 20.34 -14.47 19.67
N ILE A 580 20.37 -13.43 20.49
CA ILE A 580 20.98 -12.14 20.15
C ILE A 580 21.86 -11.69 21.29
N THR A 581 23.08 -11.26 20.96
CA THR A 581 24.06 -10.75 21.92
C THR A 581 24.73 -9.48 21.38
N PRO A 582 25.06 -8.49 22.21
CA PRO A 582 25.87 -7.37 21.75
C PRO A 582 27.30 -7.84 21.57
N ALA A 583 27.90 -7.59 20.41
CA ALA A 583 29.16 -8.21 20.03
C ALA A 583 30.27 -7.18 19.85
N SER A 584 31.40 -7.41 20.53
CA SER A 584 32.63 -6.62 20.37
C SER A 584 33.39 -6.94 19.09
N VAL A 585 33.18 -8.14 18.55
CA VAL A 585 33.84 -8.69 17.37
C VAL A 585 32.79 -8.99 16.31
N VAL A 586 33.16 -8.79 15.04
CA VAL A 586 32.35 -9.19 13.89
C VAL A 586 32.91 -10.51 13.36
N TYR A 587 32.04 -11.50 13.29
CA TYR A 587 32.27 -12.81 12.70
C TYR A 587 31.49 -12.91 11.38
N SER A 588 32.11 -13.53 10.38
CA SER A 588 31.50 -13.81 9.08
C SER A 588 30.76 -15.14 9.09
N ASN A 589 31.24 -16.12 9.86
CA ASN A 589 30.64 -17.45 10.04
C ASN A 589 30.99 -18.02 11.43
N TYR A 590 30.35 -19.13 11.79
CA TYR A 590 30.48 -19.75 13.10
C TYR A 590 31.90 -20.28 13.36
N GLU A 591 32.61 -20.72 12.32
CA GLU A 591 33.98 -21.25 12.40
C GLU A 591 35.02 -20.18 12.75
N GLU A 592 34.73 -18.90 12.52
CA GLU A 592 35.57 -17.78 12.94
C GLU A 592 35.48 -17.49 14.44
N ILE A 593 34.50 -18.04 15.16
CA ILE A 593 34.37 -17.86 16.61
C ILE A 593 35.47 -18.64 17.30
N ASN A 594 36.22 -17.97 18.18
CA ASN A 594 37.32 -18.58 18.92
C ASN A 594 36.85 -19.85 19.66
N THR A 595 37.51 -20.96 19.37
CA THR A 595 37.10 -22.30 19.79
C THR A 595 38.20 -23.05 20.51
N SER A 596 37.81 -23.99 21.39
CA SER A 596 38.74 -24.97 21.97
C SER A 596 38.08 -26.34 22.06
N ASN A 597 38.90 -27.38 21.92
CA ASN A 597 38.53 -28.77 22.13
C ASN A 597 39.41 -29.49 23.17
N ALA A 598 40.16 -28.72 23.96
CA ALA A 598 41.01 -29.26 25.00
C ALA A 598 40.19 -29.73 26.21
N TYR A 599 40.69 -30.73 26.94
CA TYR A 599 40.08 -31.17 28.21
C TYR A 599 39.97 -30.04 29.23
N ASN A 600 40.99 -29.18 29.24
CA ASN A 600 41.01 -27.93 30.01
C ASN A 600 41.29 -26.79 29.04
N ALA A 601 40.38 -25.83 28.95
CA ALA A 601 40.52 -24.66 28.10
C ALA A 601 40.59 -23.40 28.95
N VAL A 602 41.43 -22.45 28.54
CA VAL A 602 41.53 -21.12 29.15
C VAL A 602 41.49 -20.09 28.04
N PHE A 603 40.57 -19.16 28.16
CA PHE A 603 40.41 -18.02 27.26
C PHE A 603 40.69 -16.73 28.03
N SER A 604 41.27 -15.75 27.35
CA SER A 604 41.43 -14.38 27.85
C SER A 604 41.00 -13.39 26.78
N PHE A 605 40.27 -12.35 27.21
CA PHE A 605 39.68 -11.38 26.30
C PHE A 605 39.42 -10.05 27.01
N THR A 606 39.33 -8.98 26.23
CA THR A 606 38.97 -7.66 26.73
C THR A 606 37.54 -7.35 26.32
N THR A 607 36.75 -6.86 27.26
CA THR A 607 35.38 -6.40 27.03
C THR A 607 35.34 -4.87 26.96
N SER A 608 34.53 -4.34 26.06
CA SER A 608 34.17 -2.92 26.01
C SER A 608 32.77 -2.71 26.57
N LEU A 609 32.41 -1.47 26.91
CA LEU A 609 31.04 -1.14 27.32
C LEU A 609 30.04 -1.56 26.24
N ASN A 610 28.87 -2.05 26.67
CA ASN A 610 27.78 -2.51 25.82
C ASN A 610 28.16 -3.63 24.85
N THR A 611 29.17 -4.46 25.18
CA THR A 611 29.61 -5.58 24.34
C THR A 611 29.91 -6.82 25.15
N THR A 612 29.71 -7.99 24.54
CA THR A 612 30.11 -9.29 25.08
C THR A 612 31.24 -9.89 24.24
N CYS A 613 31.83 -10.94 24.78
CA CYS A 613 32.70 -11.85 24.05
C CYS A 613 31.95 -13.15 23.77
N VAL A 614 32.11 -13.66 22.55
CA VAL A 614 31.50 -14.91 22.09
C VAL A 614 32.61 -15.91 21.81
N LEU A 615 32.44 -17.13 22.34
CA LEU A 615 33.38 -18.24 22.25
C LEU A 615 32.62 -19.52 21.91
N THR A 616 33.35 -20.55 21.47
CA THR A 616 32.81 -21.91 21.38
C THR A 616 33.69 -22.93 22.09
N TYR A 617 33.09 -24.03 22.52
CA TYR A 617 33.80 -25.13 23.16
C TYR A 617 33.27 -26.48 22.71
N THR A 618 34.14 -27.39 22.31
CA THR A 618 33.77 -28.75 21.90
C THR A 618 34.42 -29.76 22.85
N PRO A 619 33.69 -30.40 23.77
CA PRO A 619 34.29 -31.29 24.74
C PRO A 619 34.88 -32.52 24.02
N PRO A 620 36.12 -32.92 24.34
CA PRO A 620 36.74 -34.10 23.76
C PRO A 620 36.15 -35.41 24.28
N LYS A 621 35.31 -35.37 25.32
CA LYS A 621 34.63 -36.52 25.91
C LYS A 621 33.33 -36.07 26.60
N SER A 622 32.31 -36.92 26.61
CA SER A 622 31.10 -36.66 27.39
C SER A 622 31.38 -36.71 28.90
N GLY A 623 30.81 -35.77 29.65
CA GLY A 623 30.97 -35.72 31.11
C GLY A 623 30.61 -34.37 31.70
N LEU A 624 30.84 -34.23 33.01
CA LEU A 624 30.60 -33.00 33.74
C LEU A 624 31.77 -32.03 33.52
N TYR A 625 31.46 -30.84 33.02
CA TYR A 625 32.42 -29.74 32.86
C TYR A 625 32.05 -28.57 33.75
N GLU A 626 33.08 -27.93 34.30
CA GLU A 626 32.97 -26.73 35.10
C GLU A 626 33.47 -25.52 34.31
N PHE A 627 32.62 -24.51 34.17
CA PHE A 627 32.95 -23.22 33.57
C PHE A 627 33.11 -22.20 34.69
N LYS A 628 34.22 -21.47 34.68
CA LYS A 628 34.53 -20.42 35.66
C LYS A 628 35.05 -19.18 34.96
N THR A 629 34.44 -18.04 35.24
CA THR A 629 34.99 -16.76 34.82
C THR A 629 36.05 -16.26 35.80
N GLY A 630 36.86 -15.31 35.35
CA GLY A 630 37.82 -14.60 36.15
C GLY A 630 38.12 -13.23 35.55
N TYR A 631 38.91 -12.43 36.25
CA TYR A 631 39.38 -11.13 35.77
C TYR A 631 40.89 -11.00 35.93
N TYR A 632 41.49 -10.11 35.14
CA TYR A 632 42.91 -9.78 35.22
C TYR A 632 43.09 -8.33 35.65
N GLY A 633 43.88 -8.12 36.71
CA GLY A 633 44.22 -6.80 37.27
C GLY A 633 43.81 -6.68 38.74
N ASP A 634 44.03 -5.49 39.31
CA ASP A 634 43.78 -5.23 40.74
C ASP A 634 42.34 -4.81 41.05
N THR A 635 41.58 -4.43 40.02
CA THR A 635 40.17 -4.03 40.16
C THR A 635 39.29 -5.26 40.02
N LEU A 636 38.53 -5.58 41.06
CA LEU A 636 37.48 -6.60 41.04
C LEU A 636 36.46 -6.30 39.93
N ILE A 637 36.13 -7.30 39.11
CA ILE A 637 35.13 -7.18 38.04
C ILE A 637 34.08 -8.26 38.21
N ASP A 638 32.82 -7.86 38.36
CA ASP A 638 31.67 -8.76 38.36
C ASP A 638 31.42 -9.30 36.94
N THR A 639 31.20 -10.61 36.79
CA THR A 639 31.16 -11.29 35.50
C THR A 639 29.90 -12.11 35.30
N CYS A 640 29.56 -12.34 34.04
CA CYS A 640 28.34 -13.04 33.65
C CYS A 640 28.66 -14.05 32.56
N LEU A 641 28.02 -15.22 32.62
CA LEU A 641 28.25 -16.35 31.72
C LEU A 641 26.92 -16.96 31.24
N TYR A 642 26.83 -17.18 29.93
CA TYR A 642 25.79 -17.98 29.29
C TYR A 642 26.44 -19.12 28.51
N VAL A 643 25.91 -20.33 28.65
CA VAL A 643 26.29 -21.51 27.84
C VAL A 643 25.07 -22.03 27.11
N ILE A 644 25.17 -22.11 25.80
CA ILE A 644 24.10 -22.47 24.87
C ILE A 644 24.46 -23.77 24.17
N ASP A 645 23.59 -24.78 24.28
CA ASP A 645 23.64 -25.95 23.41
C ASP A 645 22.95 -25.57 22.08
N PRO A 646 23.69 -25.47 20.96
CA PRO A 646 23.13 -25.02 19.70
C PRO A 646 22.26 -26.08 19.01
N TYR A 647 22.27 -27.34 19.46
CA TYR A 647 21.46 -28.41 18.87
C TYR A 647 19.99 -28.37 19.28
N VAL A 648 19.67 -27.66 20.35
CA VAL A 648 18.35 -27.70 20.99
C VAL A 648 17.78 -26.30 21.19
N THR A 649 16.46 -26.24 21.30
CA THR A 649 15.72 -24.99 21.56
C THR A 649 15.52 -24.73 23.06
N SER A 650 16.07 -25.58 23.94
CA SER A 650 15.99 -25.37 25.38
C SER A 650 16.71 -24.10 25.81
N LYS A 651 16.31 -23.56 26.97
CA LYS A 651 16.95 -22.37 27.54
C LYS A 651 18.45 -22.58 27.76
N CYS A 652 19.21 -21.50 27.62
CA CYS A 652 20.61 -21.46 27.98
C CYS A 652 20.85 -21.73 29.47
N TYR A 653 22.05 -22.18 29.81
CA TYR A 653 22.56 -22.16 31.18
C TYR A 653 23.10 -20.77 31.48
N TYR A 654 22.84 -20.26 32.69
CA TYR A 654 23.20 -18.91 33.11
C TYR A 654 23.76 -18.88 34.52
N SER A 655 24.80 -18.08 34.73
CA SER A 655 25.34 -17.72 36.04
C SER A 655 26.01 -16.35 35.96
N ASP A 656 25.79 -15.54 36.99
CA ASP A 656 26.50 -14.29 37.29
C ASP A 656 27.33 -14.40 38.58
N ASP A 657 27.06 -15.38 39.44
CA ASP A 657 27.86 -15.67 40.61
C ASP A 657 28.08 -17.18 40.84
N GLY A 658 28.99 -17.53 41.75
CA GLY A 658 29.20 -18.92 42.20
C GLY A 658 30.64 -19.41 42.27
N ALA A 659 31.61 -18.69 41.68
CA ALA A 659 33.04 -19.00 41.81
C ALA A 659 33.76 -18.24 42.95
N GLY A 660 33.04 -17.36 43.67
CA GLY A 660 33.63 -16.39 44.61
C GLY A 660 34.02 -15.10 43.89
N ASP A 661 34.30 -14.03 44.63
CA ASP A 661 34.75 -12.74 44.09
C ASP A 661 33.89 -12.20 42.93
N LEU A 662 32.56 -12.39 42.98
CA LEU A 662 31.61 -11.98 41.93
C LEU A 662 31.88 -12.65 40.56
N GLN A 663 32.48 -13.84 40.56
CA GLN A 663 32.73 -14.61 39.35
C GLN A 663 31.63 -15.66 39.12
N ALA A 664 31.19 -15.77 37.88
CA ALA A 664 30.23 -16.78 37.42
C ALA A 664 30.84 -18.20 37.45
N LYS A 665 29.99 -19.18 37.79
CA LYS A 665 30.33 -20.60 37.78
C LYS A 665 29.15 -21.45 37.30
N LEU A 666 29.40 -22.33 36.33
CA LEU A 666 28.45 -23.34 35.88
C LEU A 666 29.06 -24.74 35.92
N SER A 667 28.23 -25.74 36.22
CA SER A 667 28.58 -27.15 36.09
C SER A 667 27.54 -27.81 35.19
N ILE A 668 27.97 -28.31 34.03
CA ILE A 668 27.09 -28.76 32.95
C ILE A 668 27.61 -30.09 32.41
N ASP A 669 26.70 -31.06 32.23
CA ASP A 669 27.01 -32.28 31.50
C ASP A 669 27.04 -31.98 30.00
N LEU A 670 28.23 -32.13 29.40
CA LEU A 670 28.46 -31.92 27.98
C LEU A 670 28.58 -33.25 27.23
N ILE A 671 28.27 -33.22 25.93
CA ILE A 671 28.31 -34.38 25.04
C ILE A 671 29.54 -34.28 24.15
N GLU A 672 30.32 -35.37 24.06
CA GLU A 672 31.50 -35.48 23.20
C GLU A 672 31.25 -34.99 21.78
N GLY A 673 32.15 -34.14 21.26
CA GLY A 673 32.10 -33.65 19.88
C GLY A 673 31.01 -32.61 19.60
N ARG A 674 30.11 -32.32 20.54
CA ARG A 674 29.08 -31.28 20.41
C ARG A 674 29.67 -29.91 20.74
N THR A 675 29.67 -28.98 19.78
CA THR A 675 30.17 -27.63 20.00
C THR A 675 29.13 -26.79 20.73
N TYR A 676 29.49 -26.18 21.85
CA TYR A 676 28.64 -25.27 22.63
C TYR A 676 29.00 -23.81 22.33
N PHE A 677 27.98 -22.96 22.27
CA PHE A 677 28.13 -21.51 22.08
C PHE A 677 28.13 -20.82 23.44
N ILE A 678 29.05 -19.89 23.66
CA ILE A 678 29.30 -19.29 24.97
C ILE A 678 29.31 -17.77 24.84
N VAL A 679 28.57 -17.10 25.72
CA VAL A 679 28.59 -15.64 25.85
C VAL A 679 29.14 -15.27 27.21
N VAL A 680 30.20 -14.47 27.25
CA VAL A 680 30.82 -13.98 28.49
C VAL A 680 30.92 -12.46 28.47
N SER A 681 30.68 -11.83 29.61
CA SER A 681 30.82 -10.38 29.77
C SER A 681 31.03 -9.97 31.21
N THR A 682 31.18 -8.66 31.43
CA THR A 682 30.94 -8.05 32.74
C THR A 682 29.44 -8.12 33.07
N TYR A 683 29.09 -8.17 34.36
CA TYR A 683 27.70 -8.15 34.81
C TYR A 683 27.05 -6.79 34.51
N ASP A 684 27.68 -5.70 34.98
CA ASP A 684 27.31 -4.33 34.59
C ASP A 684 28.00 -3.95 33.27
N ILE A 685 27.42 -4.42 32.17
CA ILE A 685 27.90 -4.19 30.81
C ILE A 685 27.86 -2.72 30.36
N VAL A 686 27.05 -1.87 31.03
CA VAL A 686 26.90 -0.46 30.63
C VAL A 686 27.96 0.45 31.26
N SER A 687 28.50 0.07 32.42
CA SER A 687 29.48 0.90 33.15
C SER A 687 30.86 0.25 33.30
N THR A 688 30.95 -1.08 33.18
CA THR A 688 32.17 -1.83 33.49
C THR A 688 32.77 -2.47 32.25
N LYS A 689 34.07 -2.25 32.08
CA LYS A 689 34.93 -2.86 31.06
C LYS A 689 36.12 -3.54 31.72
N GLY A 690 36.73 -4.51 31.06
CA GLY A 690 38.00 -5.04 31.54
C GLY A 690 38.46 -6.31 30.86
N ASN A 691 39.56 -6.84 31.37
CA ASN A 691 40.17 -8.08 30.91
C ASN A 691 39.59 -9.24 31.70
N LEU A 692 38.90 -10.13 31.01
CA LEU A 692 38.23 -11.28 31.57
C LEU A 692 38.92 -12.57 31.14
N GLY A 693 38.76 -13.60 31.95
CA GLY A 693 39.14 -14.97 31.64
C GLY A 693 37.93 -15.90 31.70
N LEU A 694 37.96 -16.96 30.91
CA LEU A 694 37.06 -18.10 31.06
C LEU A 694 37.91 -19.37 31.12
N SER A 695 37.73 -20.15 32.17
CA SER A 695 38.34 -21.48 32.30
C SER A 695 37.26 -22.56 32.24
N ILE A 696 37.52 -23.62 31.49
CA ILE A 696 36.65 -24.77 31.34
C ILE A 696 37.44 -26.01 31.74
N PHE A 697 36.94 -26.79 32.71
CA PHE A 697 37.61 -27.97 33.24
C PHE A 697 36.70 -29.19 33.20
N SER A 698 37.20 -30.33 32.71
CA SER A 698 36.54 -31.61 32.94
C SER A 698 36.70 -32.00 34.42
N SER A 699 35.60 -32.41 35.05
CA SER A 699 35.64 -33.05 36.37
C SER A 699 36.14 -34.50 36.29
#